data_AF-A0A8H4NLL0-F1
#
_entry.id   AF-A0A8H4NLL0-F1
#
_cell.length_a   1.000
_cell.length_b   1.000
_cell.length_c   1.000
_cell.angle_alpha   90.00
_cell.angle_beta   90.00
_cell.angle_gamma   90.00
#
_symmetry.space_group_name_H-M   'P 1'
#
loop_
_entity.id
_entity.type
_entity.pdbx_description
1 polymer ?
#
loop_
_entity_poly.entity_id
_entity_poly.type
_entity_poly.pdbx_seq_one_letter_code
_entity_poly.pdbx_strand_id
1 'polypeptide(L)'
;MCQTLPFLQRAQSLSVIDGADLARPELGETQQEAVYWSAWKSERELRGELSLPDFSMPYSSSVLYPPFFPTPPHPLESTKTTASSRQHTAWLFYLSEISLRRLSSRTCNDILELHRASTSNLDFLKQLSLLIPAYETQANQWSESLPPELSIASAPIDDNVCCFVLRGHLVNFFERLYWPFVMAHLAALERGVTTPIPGRQFVEKGLEYHVLNVEINEAGFLHRHHGTWLMIRALVRSATVLLAARLLGSAMPVGWRDAFFFSSYQQHLTLSTMVATADNSGSYETIPKTTPQKPSTCKMLHTEGSRIVDPSGNTVILKGAAIGGMLNMENFITGYAGHEHQHRQQMAEVMGEEKANFFFDRLLYHFFTDSDAAYFASLGLNCIRIPFNYRHFIDDMDPDNLKKSGFDWLDRCVDICGRHNLYAVLDLHAVPGGQNQDWHSDSGLSRAAFWDFKDHQDRAIQLWKALAAHYKGNPVIAGYNLLNEPADETKTPSGQYGAKLVKWYERTEKEVRAIDPDHMIFIDGNTYAMDFRAFPENPLPNAVYACHDYSFYGFPLGEQYEGTDEQNTKLRKSFERKVQFMREKNVPIWNGEFGPVYQNEHKEGDEAIKTNAKRFNLLQEQLAIYRETDVNWSIWLYKDVGYQGMVYVDPESPYMRLIAPFIAKKQRLGLDFWGVVNKDGVKHLYEPFIQGLKEEVLEKYRDTKYPKIWTFERQFERVIRECLMSEYVGWELAELFRDMSKEELEELASSFSFEKCVKRDTLVGILSHDSMISAGKQ
;
A
#
# COMPACT_ATOMS: atom_id res chain seq x y z
N MET A 1 -19.48 0.13 27.44
CA MET A 1 -18.71 -0.93 28.12
C MET A 1 -17.94 -0.40 29.33
N CYS A 2 -17.09 0.63 29.21
CA CYS A 2 -16.34 1.16 30.37
C CYS A 2 -17.22 1.77 31.46
N GLN A 3 -18.37 2.34 31.11
CA GLN A 3 -19.36 2.89 32.07
C GLN A 3 -20.05 1.83 32.95
N THR A 4 -19.88 0.54 32.65
CA THR A 4 -20.45 -0.57 33.42
C THR A 4 -19.40 -1.29 34.27
N LEU A 5 -18.20 -0.72 34.41
CA LEU A 5 -17.13 -1.34 35.20
C LEU A 5 -17.50 -1.33 36.70
N PRO A 6 -17.33 -2.45 37.42
CA PRO A 6 -17.77 -2.59 38.81
C PRO A 6 -17.21 -1.52 39.75
N PHE A 7 -15.96 -1.08 39.56
CA PHE A 7 -15.34 -0.07 40.43
C PHE A 7 -16.09 1.28 40.41
N LEU A 8 -16.78 1.62 39.31
CA LEU A 8 -17.51 2.89 39.19
C LEU A 8 -18.66 2.98 40.20
N GLN A 9 -19.35 1.88 40.47
CA GLN A 9 -20.42 1.84 41.49
C GLN A 9 -19.86 2.12 42.89
N ARG A 10 -18.65 1.63 43.18
CA ARG A 10 -17.95 1.83 44.46
C ARG A 10 -17.41 3.27 44.57
N ALA A 11 -16.71 3.76 43.56
CA ALA A 11 -16.15 5.12 43.52
C ALA A 11 -17.24 6.20 43.63
N GLN A 12 -18.44 5.94 43.09
CA GLN A 12 -19.59 6.84 43.20
C GLN A 12 -20.18 6.92 44.62
N SER A 13 -20.08 5.85 45.41
CA SER A 13 -20.55 5.85 46.82
C SER A 13 -19.62 6.64 47.76
N LEU A 14 -18.35 6.80 47.39
CA LEU A 14 -17.32 7.46 48.19
C LEU A 14 -17.33 8.99 48.07
N SER A 15 -17.84 9.56 46.97
CA SER A 15 -17.85 11.02 46.76
C SER A 15 -18.92 11.77 47.58
N VAL A 16 -19.72 11.07 48.39
CA VAL A 16 -20.81 11.64 49.19
C VAL A 16 -20.42 11.80 50.66
N ILE A 17 -19.28 11.27 51.10
CA ILE A 17 -18.85 11.30 52.50
C ILE A 17 -17.56 12.12 52.61
N ASP A 18 -17.63 13.21 53.38
CA ASP A 18 -16.53 14.13 53.71
C ASP A 18 -15.21 13.40 54.02
N GLY A 19 -14.18 13.71 53.23
CA GLY A 19 -12.78 13.67 53.65
C GLY A 19 -12.18 12.34 54.12
N ALA A 20 -12.82 11.19 53.85
CA ALA A 20 -12.25 9.89 54.20
C ALA A 20 -11.23 9.43 53.15
N ASP A 21 -10.04 9.01 53.61
CA ASP A 21 -9.00 8.35 52.81
C ASP A 21 -9.63 7.37 51.80
N LEU A 22 -9.34 7.58 50.51
CA LEU A 22 -9.72 6.66 49.44
C LEU A 22 -9.22 5.26 49.83
N ALA A 23 -10.14 4.38 50.20
CA ALA A 23 -9.82 2.98 50.48
C ALA A 23 -9.02 2.43 49.29
N ARG A 24 -7.83 1.88 49.55
CA ARG A 24 -6.92 1.39 48.51
C ARG A 24 -7.67 0.45 47.55
N PRO A 25 -7.58 0.67 46.22
CA PRO A 25 -8.25 -0.21 45.26
C PRO A 25 -7.71 -1.64 45.38
N GLU A 26 -8.56 -2.64 45.17
CA GLU A 26 -8.12 -4.02 45.04
C GLU A 26 -7.22 -4.18 43.80
N LEU A 27 -6.31 -5.17 43.79
CA LEU A 27 -5.27 -5.30 42.74
C LEU A 27 -5.86 -5.34 41.30
N GLY A 28 -7.09 -5.86 41.13
CA GLY A 28 -7.82 -5.89 39.86
C GLY A 28 -8.54 -4.60 39.48
N GLU A 29 -8.76 -3.67 40.42
CA GLU A 29 -9.46 -2.40 40.17
C GLU A 29 -8.56 -1.35 39.52
N THR A 30 -7.26 -1.34 39.85
CA THR A 30 -6.29 -0.40 39.24
C THR A 30 -6.20 -0.54 37.72
N GLN A 31 -6.30 -1.76 37.19
CA GLN A 31 -6.33 -2.01 35.75
C GLN A 31 -7.66 -1.58 35.11
N GLN A 32 -8.79 -1.76 35.81
CA GLN A 32 -10.09 -1.29 35.36
C GLN A 32 -10.15 0.24 35.33
N GLU A 33 -9.60 0.91 36.34
CA GLU A 33 -9.45 2.37 36.39
C GLU A 33 -8.59 2.87 35.23
N ALA A 34 -7.44 2.23 34.96
CA ALA A 34 -6.57 2.60 33.85
C ALA A 34 -7.28 2.49 32.48
N VAL A 35 -8.02 1.40 32.25
CA VAL A 35 -8.82 1.21 31.03
C VAL A 35 -9.95 2.24 30.93
N TYR A 36 -10.67 2.47 32.03
CA TYR A 36 -11.75 3.45 32.08
C TYR A 36 -11.25 4.85 31.74
N TRP A 37 -10.19 5.32 32.41
CA TRP A 37 -9.66 6.66 32.20
C TRP A 37 -9.04 6.82 30.82
N SER A 38 -8.43 5.77 30.26
CA SER A 38 -7.86 5.81 28.91
C SER A 38 -8.97 5.92 27.88
N ALA A 39 -10.04 5.13 28.01
CA ALA A 39 -11.21 5.23 27.16
C ALA A 39 -11.91 6.58 27.30
N TRP A 40 -12.12 7.06 28.54
CA TRP A 40 -12.77 8.35 28.82
C TRP A 40 -11.99 9.51 28.22
N LYS A 41 -10.66 9.53 28.39
CA LYS A 41 -9.79 10.57 27.82
C LYS A 41 -9.89 10.58 26.29
N SER A 42 -9.68 9.43 25.64
CA SER A 42 -9.70 9.32 24.18
C SER A 42 -11.07 9.70 23.60
N GLU A 43 -12.16 9.25 24.24
CA GLU A 43 -13.50 9.59 23.81
C GLU A 43 -13.80 11.09 24.01
N ARG A 44 -13.37 11.70 25.13
CA ARG A 44 -13.52 13.16 25.35
C ARG A 44 -12.73 13.98 24.33
N GLU A 45 -11.58 13.50 23.90
CA GLU A 45 -10.75 14.14 22.89
C GLU A 45 -11.37 14.09 21.48
N LEU A 46 -12.01 12.96 21.11
CA LEU A 46 -12.62 12.76 19.79
C LEU A 46 -14.10 13.21 19.70
N ARG A 47 -14.80 13.31 20.83
CA ARG A 47 -16.25 13.57 20.88
C ARG A 47 -16.66 14.86 20.17
N GLY A 48 -15.84 15.91 20.28
CA GLY A 48 -16.07 17.18 19.58
C GLY A 48 -15.92 17.08 18.06
N GLU A 49 -15.11 16.15 17.56
CA GLU A 49 -14.89 15.93 16.12
C GLU A 49 -16.00 15.08 15.50
N LEU A 50 -16.45 14.06 16.24
CA LEU A 50 -17.35 13.03 15.74
C LEU A 50 -18.83 13.30 16.08
N SER A 51 -19.15 14.46 16.66
CA SER A 51 -20.51 14.85 17.07
C SER A 51 -21.24 13.77 17.90
N LEU A 52 -20.51 13.09 18.79
CA LEU A 52 -21.04 11.95 19.55
C LEU A 52 -21.92 12.40 20.74
N PRO A 53 -23.05 11.71 21.01
CA PRO A 53 -23.95 12.03 22.13
C PRO A 53 -23.27 11.80 23.48
N ASP A 54 -23.32 12.78 24.40
CA ASP A 54 -22.59 12.72 25.69
C ASP A 54 -23.00 11.52 26.55
N PHE A 55 -22.12 11.12 27.46
CA PHE A 55 -22.37 10.03 28.39
C PHE A 55 -23.61 10.33 29.22
N SER A 56 -24.50 9.35 29.34
CA SER A 56 -25.63 9.36 30.27
C SER A 56 -25.12 9.23 31.69
N MET A 57 -24.75 10.37 32.30
CA MET A 57 -24.32 10.43 33.68
C MET A 57 -25.57 10.52 34.59
N PRO A 58 -25.76 9.60 35.56
CA PRO A 58 -26.94 9.60 36.43
C PRO A 58 -27.04 10.77 37.42
N TYR A 59 -26.06 11.69 37.45
CA TYR A 59 -25.91 12.70 38.50
C TYR A 59 -25.68 14.10 37.91
N SER A 60 -26.28 15.09 38.57
CA SER A 60 -26.72 16.35 38.00
C SER A 60 -25.67 17.46 37.82
N SER A 61 -26.05 18.37 36.92
CA SER A 61 -25.81 19.83 36.82
C SER A 61 -24.55 20.42 36.19
N SER A 62 -23.36 19.80 36.19
CA SER A 62 -22.21 20.19 35.31
C SER A 62 -20.92 19.62 35.90
N VAL A 63 -20.49 18.42 35.48
CA VAL A 63 -19.07 18.07 35.62
C VAL A 63 -18.64 17.22 34.42
N LEU A 64 -17.82 17.80 33.54
CA LEU A 64 -17.23 17.18 32.34
C LEU A 64 -16.28 15.99 32.65
N TYR A 65 -15.95 15.76 33.92
CA TYR A 65 -14.99 14.77 34.41
C TYR A 65 -15.50 14.05 35.67
N PRO A 66 -15.18 12.75 35.88
CA PRO A 66 -15.46 12.03 37.12
C PRO A 66 -14.82 12.71 38.36
N PRO A 67 -15.41 12.60 39.56
CA PRO A 67 -14.93 13.30 40.75
C PRO A 67 -13.60 12.76 41.31
N PHE A 68 -13.25 11.50 41.06
CA PHE A 68 -12.04 10.83 41.52
C PHE A 68 -10.90 10.90 40.48
N PHE A 69 -9.64 10.66 40.87
CA PHE A 69 -8.48 10.54 39.96
C PHE A 69 -8.11 9.06 39.74
N PRO A 70 -7.41 8.69 38.65
CA PRO A 70 -6.92 7.31 38.50
C PRO A 70 -5.88 6.98 39.58
N THR A 71 -5.95 5.77 40.13
CA THR A 71 -4.97 5.29 41.10
C THR A 71 -3.77 4.67 40.39
N PRO A 72 -2.52 5.08 40.71
CA PRO A 72 -1.34 4.41 40.17
C PRO A 72 -1.28 2.91 40.57
N PRO A 73 -0.67 2.03 39.76
CA PRO A 73 -0.47 0.64 40.10
C PRO A 73 0.45 0.53 41.32
N HIS A 74 0.29 -0.54 42.10
CA HIS A 74 1.19 -0.83 43.21
C HIS A 74 2.66 -0.82 42.72
N PRO A 75 3.59 -0.17 43.45
CA PRO A 75 5.00 -0.33 43.15
C PRO A 75 5.35 -1.81 43.29
N LEU A 76 5.78 -2.45 42.20
CA LEU A 76 6.50 -3.71 42.29
C LEU A 76 7.83 -3.38 42.99
N GLU A 77 7.85 -3.50 44.32
CA GLU A 77 9.08 -3.50 45.11
C GLU A 77 9.92 -4.71 44.72
N SER A 78 10.64 -4.63 43.60
CA SER A 78 11.95 -5.27 43.41
C SER A 78 12.46 -4.96 42.01
N THR A 79 13.66 -4.38 41.96
CA THR A 79 14.48 -4.05 40.77
C THR A 79 14.14 -2.72 40.06
N LYS A 80 14.97 -1.69 40.32
CA LYS A 80 15.07 -0.46 39.50
C LYS A 80 15.56 -0.83 38.10
N THR A 81 14.66 -1.26 37.23
CA THR A 81 14.91 -1.51 35.82
C THR A 81 14.51 -0.27 35.01
N THR A 82 15.10 -0.09 33.82
CA THR A 82 14.71 0.99 32.88
C THR A 82 13.21 0.94 32.55
N ALA A 83 12.59 -0.23 32.55
CA ALA A 83 11.16 -0.42 32.35
C ALA A 83 10.31 0.13 33.51
N SER A 84 10.71 -0.12 34.77
CA SER A 84 10.01 0.38 35.96
C SER A 84 10.03 1.92 36.05
N SER A 85 11.14 2.55 35.66
CA SER A 85 11.28 4.01 35.61
C SER A 85 10.36 4.62 34.54
N ARG A 86 10.33 4.04 33.32
CA ARG A 86 9.40 4.47 32.26
C ARG A 86 7.93 4.36 32.66
N GLN A 87 7.55 3.28 33.34
CA GLN A 87 6.18 3.11 33.83
C GLN A 87 5.81 4.18 34.86
N HIS A 88 6.73 4.53 35.77
CA HIS A 88 6.51 5.60 36.73
C HIS A 88 6.30 6.95 36.04
N THR A 89 7.19 7.33 35.12
CA THR A 89 7.06 8.58 34.34
C THR A 89 5.76 8.62 33.53
N ALA A 90 5.35 7.50 32.92
CA ALA A 90 4.10 7.43 32.18
C ALA A 90 2.87 7.70 33.08
N TRP A 91 2.87 7.19 34.31
CA TRP A 91 1.81 7.44 35.29
C TRP A 91 1.79 8.88 35.80
N LEU A 92 2.96 9.46 36.08
CA LEU A 92 3.07 10.87 36.41
C LEU A 92 2.57 11.77 35.28
N PHE A 93 2.89 11.44 34.03
CA PHE A 93 2.43 12.17 32.85
C PHE A 93 0.90 12.09 32.75
N TYR A 94 0.36 10.89 32.93
CA TYR A 94 -1.07 10.65 32.88
C TYR A 94 -1.88 11.49 33.89
N LEU A 95 -1.41 11.55 35.14
CA LEU A 95 -2.01 12.38 36.19
C LEU A 95 -1.88 13.88 35.89
N SER A 96 -0.71 14.30 35.43
CA SER A 96 -0.43 15.69 35.04
C SER A 96 -1.35 16.15 33.91
N GLU A 97 -1.52 15.31 32.90
CA GLU A 97 -2.39 15.62 31.77
C GLU A 97 -3.88 15.69 32.16
N ILE A 98 -4.37 14.75 32.97
CA ILE A 98 -5.76 14.75 33.46
C ILE A 98 -6.04 15.99 34.30
N SER A 99 -5.12 16.38 35.19
CA SER A 99 -5.29 17.57 36.03
C SER A 99 -5.35 18.86 35.19
N LEU A 100 -4.51 19.01 34.16
CA LEU A 100 -4.57 20.14 33.24
C LEU A 100 -5.88 20.17 32.45
N ARG A 101 -6.34 19.02 31.93
CA ARG A 101 -7.60 18.95 31.17
C ARG A 101 -8.80 19.33 32.04
N ARG A 102 -8.80 18.98 33.33
CA ARG A 102 -9.82 19.43 34.29
C ARG A 102 -9.78 20.93 34.52
N LEU A 103 -8.59 21.51 34.69
CA LEU A 103 -8.42 22.96 34.81
C LEU A 103 -9.00 23.65 33.56
N SER A 104 -8.58 23.23 32.37
CA SER A 104 -9.07 23.75 31.08
C SER A 104 -10.59 23.66 30.94
N SER A 105 -11.18 22.53 31.35
CA SER A 105 -12.63 22.31 31.24
C SER A 105 -13.42 23.20 32.20
N ARG A 106 -12.96 23.35 33.45
CA ARG A 106 -13.60 24.26 34.42
C ARG A 106 -13.55 25.70 33.93
N THR A 107 -12.37 26.18 33.55
CA THR A 107 -12.19 27.55 33.03
C THR A 107 -13.04 27.80 31.79
N CYS A 108 -13.14 26.84 30.86
CA CYS A 108 -14.02 26.97 29.69
C CYS A 108 -15.50 27.11 30.09
N ASN A 109 -15.97 26.29 31.03
CA ASN A 109 -17.34 26.39 31.54
C ASN A 109 -17.59 27.72 32.22
N ASP A 110 -16.68 28.17 33.09
CA ASP A 110 -16.80 29.45 33.80
C ASP A 110 -16.87 30.62 32.80
N ILE A 111 -16.06 30.60 31.73
CA ILE A 111 -16.09 31.61 30.65
C ILE A 111 -17.43 31.58 29.91
N LEU A 112 -17.96 30.38 29.60
CA LEU A 112 -19.25 30.24 28.91
C LEU A 112 -20.43 30.68 29.79
N GLU A 113 -20.42 30.36 31.08
CA GLU A 113 -21.43 30.80 32.04
C GLU A 113 -21.37 32.32 32.23
N LEU A 114 -20.17 32.88 32.35
CA LEU A 114 -19.96 34.33 32.39
C LEU A 114 -20.50 35.01 31.14
N HIS A 115 -20.24 34.46 29.96
CA HIS A 115 -20.78 34.98 28.70
C HIS A 115 -22.32 34.96 28.68
N ARG A 116 -22.95 33.88 29.14
CA ARG A 116 -24.41 33.77 29.23
C ARG A 116 -25.03 34.74 30.25
N ALA A 117 -24.32 35.01 31.35
CA ALA A 117 -24.76 35.92 32.41
C ALA A 117 -24.50 37.40 32.08
N SER A 118 -23.65 37.70 31.10
CA SER A 118 -23.27 39.06 30.74
C SER A 118 -24.36 39.77 29.93
N THR A 119 -24.51 41.07 30.17
CA THR A 119 -25.55 41.89 29.52
C THR A 119 -25.18 42.30 28.09
N SER A 120 -23.89 42.25 27.74
CA SER A 120 -23.35 42.55 26.41
C SER A 120 -21.95 41.95 26.25
N ASN A 121 -21.45 41.87 25.01
CA ASN A 121 -20.07 41.43 24.76
C ASN A 121 -19.03 42.33 25.43
N LEU A 122 -19.31 43.63 25.58
CA LEU A 122 -18.40 44.57 26.24
C LEU A 122 -18.34 44.33 27.76
N ASP A 123 -19.51 44.08 28.36
CA ASP A 123 -19.65 43.70 29.78
C ASP A 123 -18.95 42.37 30.06
N PHE A 124 -19.15 41.38 29.17
CA PHE A 124 -18.46 40.09 29.23
C PHE A 124 -16.93 40.22 29.24
N LEU A 125 -16.35 40.94 28.26
CA LEU A 125 -14.90 41.13 28.19
C LEU A 125 -14.35 41.87 29.41
N LYS A 126 -15.10 42.86 29.92
CA LYS A 126 -14.73 43.58 31.14
C LYS A 126 -14.69 42.64 32.35
N GLN A 127 -15.73 41.84 32.56
CA GLN A 127 -15.77 40.89 33.67
C GLN A 127 -14.71 39.80 33.52
N LEU A 128 -14.53 39.24 32.32
CA LEU A 128 -13.52 38.23 32.05
C LEU A 128 -12.11 38.78 32.31
N SER A 129 -11.84 40.04 31.96
CA SER A 129 -10.53 40.67 32.16
C SER A 129 -10.11 40.72 33.64
N LEU A 130 -11.08 40.75 34.57
CA LEU A 130 -10.85 40.73 36.01
C LEU A 130 -10.55 39.32 36.54
N LEU A 131 -11.03 38.28 35.83
CA LEU A 131 -10.83 36.88 36.21
C LEU A 131 -9.55 36.26 35.64
N ILE A 132 -9.04 36.78 34.51
CA ILE A 132 -7.83 36.24 33.87
C ILE A 132 -6.66 36.05 34.85
N PRO A 133 -6.29 37.02 35.71
CA PRO A 133 -5.15 36.85 36.62
C PRO A 133 -5.28 35.63 37.56
N ALA A 134 -6.51 35.29 37.96
CA ALA A 134 -6.77 34.12 38.77
C ALA A 134 -6.59 32.81 37.99
N TYR A 135 -6.98 32.78 36.70
CA TYR A 135 -6.75 31.62 35.83
C TYR A 135 -5.27 31.46 35.45
N GLU A 136 -4.57 32.56 35.17
CA GLU A 136 -3.11 32.56 34.94
C GLU A 136 -2.38 32.00 36.17
N THR A 137 -2.76 32.44 37.37
CA THR A 137 -2.18 31.95 38.63
C THR A 137 -2.37 30.45 38.79
N GLN A 138 -3.58 29.92 38.52
CA GLN A 138 -3.84 28.48 38.62
C GLN A 138 -3.04 27.67 37.60
N ALA A 139 -2.92 28.14 36.35
CA ALA A 139 -2.15 27.46 35.31
C ALA A 139 -0.63 27.45 35.62
N ASN A 140 -0.11 28.56 36.16
CA ASN A 140 1.29 28.65 36.58
C ASN A 140 1.56 27.73 37.78
N GLN A 141 0.70 27.73 38.80
CA GLN A 141 0.81 26.82 39.94
C GLN A 141 0.74 25.35 39.51
N TRP A 142 -0.11 25.02 38.54
CA TRP A 142 -0.14 23.68 37.95
C TRP A 142 1.21 23.32 37.31
N SER A 143 1.77 24.23 36.49
CA SER A 143 3.08 24.02 35.85
C SER A 143 4.21 23.87 36.87
N GLU A 144 4.21 24.67 37.93
CA GLU A 144 5.20 24.62 39.02
C GLU A 144 5.08 23.35 39.87
N SER A 145 3.89 22.72 39.89
CA SER A 145 3.64 21.48 40.63
C SER A 145 4.09 20.21 39.91
N LEU A 146 4.52 20.31 38.66
CA LEU A 146 4.96 19.15 37.88
C LEU A 146 6.20 18.50 38.52
N PRO A 147 6.27 17.16 38.54
CA PRO A 147 7.44 16.47 39.06
C PRO A 147 8.69 16.75 38.20
N PRO A 148 9.92 16.61 38.74
CA PRO A 148 11.15 16.97 38.05
C PRO A 148 11.30 16.34 36.65
N GLU A 149 10.83 15.10 36.47
CA GLU A 149 10.90 14.35 35.22
C GLU A 149 9.95 14.87 34.12
N LEU A 150 8.96 15.67 34.50
CA LEU A 150 7.95 16.27 33.62
C LEU A 150 7.97 17.80 33.66
N SER A 151 9.00 18.37 34.28
CA SER A 151 9.17 19.82 34.34
C SER A 151 9.27 20.41 32.94
N ILE A 152 8.51 21.48 32.71
CA ILE A 152 8.52 22.27 31.46
C ILE A 152 9.18 23.64 31.68
N ALA A 153 10.01 23.78 32.71
CA ALA A 153 10.75 25.00 33.01
C ALA A 153 11.94 25.24 32.06
N SER A 154 12.46 24.17 31.43
CA SER A 154 13.51 24.25 30.41
C SER A 154 12.99 24.74 29.06
N ALA A 155 13.90 25.02 28.13
CA ALA A 155 13.53 25.43 26.78
C ALA A 155 12.78 24.30 26.05
N PRO A 156 11.83 24.61 25.14
CA PRO A 156 11.05 23.60 24.41
C PRO A 156 11.89 22.57 23.65
N ILE A 157 13.08 22.96 23.18
CA ILE A 157 14.02 22.08 22.46
C ILE A 157 14.56 20.94 23.34
N ASP A 158 14.53 21.11 24.66
CA ASP A 158 15.01 20.12 25.64
C ASP A 158 13.90 19.17 26.10
N ASP A 159 12.66 19.35 25.61
CA ASP A 159 11.52 18.55 26.04
C ASP A 159 11.63 17.10 25.55
N ASN A 160 11.41 16.15 26.47
CA ASN A 160 11.02 14.80 26.08
C ASN A 160 9.55 14.79 25.59
N VAL A 161 9.11 13.69 24.96
CA VAL A 161 7.75 13.58 24.40
C VAL A 161 6.64 13.91 25.41
N CYS A 162 6.79 13.54 26.68
CA CYS A 162 5.79 13.85 27.72
C CYS A 162 5.78 15.35 28.06
N CYS A 163 6.95 15.96 28.24
CA CYS A 163 7.08 17.40 28.47
C CYS A 163 6.52 18.22 27.29
N PHE A 164 6.86 17.81 26.06
CA PHE A 164 6.39 18.43 24.81
C PHE A 164 4.85 18.47 24.76
N VAL A 165 4.20 17.34 25.05
CA VAL A 165 2.72 17.25 25.04
C VAL A 165 2.11 18.11 26.16
N LEU A 166 2.66 18.08 27.37
CA LEU A 166 2.16 18.90 28.48
C LEU A 166 2.31 20.40 28.21
N ARG A 167 3.46 20.83 27.66
CA ARG A 167 3.70 22.22 27.25
C ARG A 167 2.71 22.64 26.17
N GLY A 168 2.50 21.80 25.15
CA GLY A 168 1.51 22.02 24.11
C GLY A 168 0.08 22.22 24.64
N HIS A 169 -0.33 21.40 25.61
CA HIS A 169 -1.64 21.55 26.25
C HIS A 169 -1.75 22.84 27.08
N LEU A 170 -0.69 23.22 27.79
CA LEU A 170 -0.68 24.45 28.59
C LEU A 170 -0.75 25.69 27.70
N VAL A 171 -0.02 25.72 26.59
CA VAL A 171 -0.10 26.82 25.60
C VAL A 171 -1.50 26.90 24.99
N ASN A 172 -2.12 25.77 24.64
CA ASN A 172 -3.52 25.77 24.16
C ASN A 172 -4.52 26.27 25.22
N PHE A 173 -4.26 26.04 26.52
CA PHE A 173 -5.09 26.59 27.59
C PHE A 173 -5.05 28.14 27.58
N PHE A 174 -3.86 28.73 27.53
CA PHE A 174 -3.69 30.17 27.49
C PHE A 174 -4.26 30.79 26.21
N GLU A 175 -4.08 30.12 25.06
CA GLU A 175 -4.65 30.57 23.81
C GLU A 175 -6.19 30.69 23.90
N ARG A 176 -6.86 29.68 24.47
CA ARG A 176 -8.31 29.69 24.72
C ARG A 176 -8.72 30.75 25.74
N LEU A 177 -7.90 30.99 26.76
CA LEU A 177 -8.15 32.00 27.79
C LEU A 177 -8.20 33.41 27.20
N TYR A 178 -7.31 33.71 26.25
CA TYR A 178 -7.23 35.02 25.60
C TYR A 178 -8.09 35.16 24.35
N TRP A 179 -8.56 34.05 23.78
CA TRP A 179 -9.34 34.00 22.53
C TRP A 179 -10.50 35.01 22.45
N PRO A 180 -11.32 35.23 23.51
CA PRO A 180 -12.40 36.21 23.45
C PRO A 180 -11.93 37.65 23.15
N PHE A 181 -10.76 38.04 23.67
CA PHE A 181 -10.18 39.36 23.45
C PHE A 181 -9.63 39.51 22.03
N VAL A 182 -8.92 38.49 21.54
CA VAL A 182 -8.41 38.44 20.16
C VAL A 182 -9.55 38.55 19.16
N MET A 183 -10.60 37.74 19.32
CA MET A 183 -11.77 37.76 18.45
C MET A 183 -12.48 39.12 18.44
N ALA A 184 -12.70 39.71 19.62
CA ALA A 184 -13.33 41.03 19.71
C ALA A 184 -12.49 42.12 19.02
N HIS A 185 -11.17 42.07 19.17
CA HIS A 185 -10.23 42.99 18.53
C HIS A 185 -10.24 42.88 17.01
N LEU A 186 -10.14 41.67 16.48
CA LEU A 186 -10.20 41.45 15.03
C LEU A 186 -11.55 41.88 14.44
N ALA A 187 -12.66 41.56 15.10
CA ALA A 187 -13.99 41.98 14.67
C ALA A 187 -14.18 43.51 14.71
N ALA A 188 -13.54 44.20 15.67
CA ALA A 188 -13.57 45.65 15.73
C ALA A 188 -12.77 46.29 14.59
N LEU A 189 -11.56 45.76 14.30
CA LEU A 189 -10.74 46.20 13.19
C LEU A 189 -11.43 46.00 11.84
N GLU A 190 -12.05 44.84 11.62
CA GLU A 190 -12.81 44.52 10.40
C GLU A 190 -13.96 45.51 10.16
N ARG A 191 -14.64 45.94 11.23
CA ARG A 191 -15.76 46.90 11.16
C ARG A 191 -15.32 48.36 11.15
N GLY A 192 -14.01 48.64 11.18
CA GLY A 192 -13.47 50.00 11.29
C GLY A 192 -13.82 50.70 12.61
N VAL A 193 -14.14 49.94 13.65
CA VAL A 193 -14.56 50.45 14.96
C VAL A 193 -13.32 50.70 15.82
N THR A 194 -13.10 51.96 16.20
CA THR A 194 -11.92 52.38 16.98
C THR A 194 -12.15 52.38 18.50
N THR A 195 -13.30 51.89 18.97
CA THR A 195 -13.66 51.95 20.39
C THR A 195 -12.73 51.06 21.22
N PRO A 196 -12.20 51.54 22.37
CA PRO A 196 -11.33 50.75 23.22
C PRO A 196 -12.03 49.50 23.76
N ILE A 197 -11.44 48.33 23.50
CA ILE A 197 -11.93 47.06 24.04
C ILE A 197 -11.33 46.84 25.43
N PRO A 198 -12.13 46.53 26.47
CA PRO A 198 -11.66 46.13 27.78
C PRO A 198 -10.69 44.95 27.68
N GLY A 199 -9.59 44.98 28.44
CA GLY A 199 -8.60 43.90 28.42
C GLY A 199 -7.68 43.88 27.21
N ARG A 200 -7.40 45.03 26.58
CA ARG A 200 -6.46 45.16 25.44
C ARG A 200 -5.12 44.46 25.63
N GLN A 201 -4.57 44.45 26.84
CA GLN A 201 -3.32 43.72 27.16
C GLN A 201 -3.40 42.21 26.88
N PHE A 202 -4.60 41.63 26.92
CA PHE A 202 -4.83 40.21 26.63
C PHE A 202 -4.93 39.93 25.13
N VAL A 203 -5.12 40.95 24.29
CA VAL A 203 -5.00 40.81 22.83
C VAL A 203 -3.55 40.54 22.44
N GLU A 204 -2.62 41.32 23.01
CA GLU A 204 -1.19 41.16 22.78
C GLU A 204 -0.71 39.79 23.25
N LYS A 205 -1.02 39.42 24.51
CA LYS A 205 -0.77 38.07 25.03
C LYS A 205 -1.40 36.98 24.17
N GLY A 206 -2.64 37.15 23.71
CA GLY A 206 -3.29 36.17 22.84
C GLY A 206 -2.52 35.92 21.54
N LEU A 207 -2.07 36.99 20.87
CA LEU A 207 -1.26 36.87 19.66
C LEU A 207 0.12 36.27 19.95
N GLU A 208 0.76 36.62 21.07
CA GLU A 208 2.03 36.00 21.50
C GLU A 208 1.88 34.49 21.71
N TYR A 209 0.80 34.04 22.35
CA TYR A 209 0.55 32.61 22.54
C TYR A 209 0.22 31.88 21.22
N HIS A 210 -0.34 32.56 20.22
CA HIS A 210 -0.46 31.99 18.87
C HIS A 210 0.92 31.81 18.20
N VAL A 211 1.85 32.74 18.36
CA VAL A 211 3.25 32.59 17.89
C VAL A 211 3.93 31.44 18.63
N LEU A 212 3.86 31.45 19.97
CA LEU A 212 4.46 30.42 20.81
C LEU A 212 3.91 29.04 20.46
N ASN A 213 2.61 28.91 20.20
CA ASN A 213 1.99 27.65 19.78
C ASN A 213 2.61 27.13 18.47
N VAL A 214 3.01 28.00 17.56
CA VAL A 214 3.69 27.56 16.34
C VAL A 214 5.11 27.09 16.63
N GLU A 215 5.87 27.87 17.41
CA GLU A 215 7.26 27.58 17.76
C GLU A 215 7.39 26.26 18.55
N ILE A 216 6.58 26.05 19.59
CA ILE A 216 6.74 24.86 20.44
C ILE A 216 6.36 23.56 19.71
N ASN A 217 5.47 23.63 18.72
CA ASN A 217 5.00 22.45 18.01
C ASN A 217 5.89 22.07 16.82
N GLU A 218 6.97 22.81 16.57
CA GLU A 218 7.95 22.49 15.53
C GLU A 218 8.55 21.09 15.71
N ALA A 219 9.02 20.78 16.93
CA ALA A 219 9.55 19.44 17.25
C ALA A 219 8.48 18.33 17.16
N GLY A 220 7.19 18.69 17.25
CA GLY A 220 6.09 17.74 17.17
C GLY A 220 5.97 17.03 15.83
N PHE A 221 6.47 17.63 14.73
CA PHE A 221 6.53 16.99 13.42
C PHE A 221 7.55 15.84 13.34
N LEU A 222 8.48 15.75 14.30
CA LEU A 222 9.44 14.64 14.42
C LEU A 222 8.82 13.41 15.12
N HIS A 223 7.61 13.54 15.67
CA HIS A 223 6.94 12.51 16.45
C HIS A 223 5.58 12.13 15.83
N ARG A 224 5.43 10.88 15.37
CA ARG A 224 4.13 10.37 14.89
C ARG A 224 3.33 9.81 16.05
N HIS A 225 2.28 10.51 16.47
CA HIS A 225 1.33 10.06 17.48
C HIS A 225 -0.10 10.51 17.16
N HIS A 226 -1.11 9.90 17.79
CA HIS A 226 -2.53 10.22 17.55
C HIS A 226 -2.89 11.70 17.82
N GLY A 227 -2.06 12.42 18.58
CA GLY A 227 -2.21 13.86 18.84
C GLY A 227 -1.70 14.77 17.71
N THR A 228 -0.98 14.23 16.71
CA THR A 228 -0.43 15.02 15.59
C THR A 228 -1.53 15.73 14.80
N TRP A 229 -2.71 15.13 14.60
CA TRP A 229 -3.86 15.78 13.97
C TRP A 229 -4.31 17.04 14.75
N LEU A 230 -4.43 16.91 16.07
CA LEU A 230 -4.87 18.00 16.95
C LEU A 230 -3.84 19.13 16.99
N MET A 231 -2.56 18.77 16.94
CA MET A 231 -1.44 19.69 16.81
C MET A 231 -1.49 20.48 15.50
N ILE A 232 -1.62 19.80 14.35
CA ILE A 232 -1.75 20.45 13.03
C ILE A 232 -2.91 21.43 13.02
N ARG A 233 -4.07 21.04 13.58
CA ARG A 233 -5.22 21.93 13.68
C ARG A 233 -4.95 23.16 14.54
N ALA A 234 -4.26 23.00 15.67
CA ALA A 234 -3.87 24.13 16.52
C ALA A 234 -2.89 25.06 15.78
N LEU A 235 -1.95 24.51 15.02
CA LEU A 235 -1.02 25.28 14.17
C LEU A 235 -1.74 26.07 13.09
N VAL A 236 -2.67 25.45 12.36
CA VAL A 236 -3.47 26.12 11.31
C VAL A 236 -4.31 27.25 11.89
N ARG A 237 -4.96 27.01 13.03
CA ARG A 237 -5.71 28.04 13.75
C ARG A 237 -4.82 29.22 14.12
N SER A 238 -3.67 28.98 14.75
CA SER A 238 -2.77 30.05 15.16
C SER A 238 -2.19 30.82 13.97
N ALA A 239 -1.80 30.13 12.90
CA ALA A 239 -1.31 30.76 11.67
C ALA A 239 -2.37 31.67 11.01
N THR A 240 -3.61 31.18 10.90
CA THR A 240 -4.71 31.94 10.29
C THR A 240 -5.12 33.15 11.13
N VAL A 241 -5.10 33.02 12.46
CA VAL A 241 -5.35 34.15 13.37
C VAL A 241 -4.27 35.21 13.26
N LEU A 242 -2.98 34.82 13.22
CA LEU A 242 -1.87 35.75 13.02
C LEU A 242 -1.95 36.46 11.66
N LEU A 243 -2.32 35.73 10.61
CA LEU A 243 -2.54 36.30 9.29
C LEU A 243 -3.70 37.30 9.29
N ALA A 244 -4.85 36.94 9.89
CA ALA A 244 -6.00 37.82 10.01
C ALA A 244 -5.65 39.10 10.79
N ALA A 245 -4.95 38.97 11.91
CA ALA A 245 -4.45 40.10 12.69
C ALA A 245 -3.58 41.03 11.86
N ARG A 246 -2.66 40.46 11.06
CA ARG A 246 -1.79 41.23 10.17
C ARG A 246 -2.56 41.94 9.07
N LEU A 247 -3.50 41.26 8.42
CA LEU A 247 -4.29 41.80 7.30
C LEU A 247 -5.21 42.94 7.76
N LEU A 248 -5.76 42.83 8.98
CA LEU A 248 -6.63 43.84 9.59
C LEU A 248 -5.85 45.01 10.23
N GLY A 249 -4.52 45.02 10.15
CA GLY A 249 -3.68 46.11 10.65
C GLY A 249 -3.43 46.11 12.16
N SER A 250 -3.56 44.95 12.83
CA SER A 250 -3.17 44.81 14.23
C SER A 250 -1.66 44.96 14.43
N ALA A 251 -1.26 45.41 15.63
CA ALA A 251 0.12 45.27 16.07
C ALA A 251 0.46 43.78 16.18
N MET A 252 1.64 43.39 15.67
CA MET A 252 2.07 42.00 15.60
C MET A 252 3.18 41.71 16.61
N PRO A 253 3.14 40.56 17.32
CA PRO A 253 4.17 40.16 18.27
C PRO A 253 5.50 39.79 17.57
N VAL A 254 6.61 39.79 18.29
CA VAL A 254 7.91 39.35 17.76
C VAL A 254 7.83 37.87 17.32
N GLY A 255 8.57 37.48 16.27
CA GLY A 255 8.58 36.10 15.77
C GLY A 255 7.38 35.72 14.88
N TRP A 256 6.37 36.59 14.72
CA TRP A 256 5.16 36.26 13.96
C TRP A 256 5.41 35.85 12.50
N ARG A 257 6.43 36.44 11.86
CA ARG A 257 6.78 36.12 10.46
C ARG A 257 7.34 34.71 10.37
N ASP A 258 8.27 34.38 11.25
CA ASP A 258 8.94 33.08 11.26
C ASP A 258 7.93 31.98 11.60
N ALA A 259 7.06 32.22 12.59
CA ALA A 259 5.91 31.37 12.88
C ALA A 259 4.98 31.20 11.66
N PHE A 260 4.61 32.29 10.98
CA PHE A 260 3.76 32.19 9.79
C PHE A 260 4.43 31.39 8.65
N PHE A 261 5.68 31.69 8.31
CA PHE A 261 6.40 30.99 7.24
C PHE A 261 6.66 29.52 7.57
N PHE A 262 7.03 29.20 8.81
CA PHE A 262 7.16 27.83 9.28
C PHE A 262 5.82 27.08 9.15
N SER A 263 4.73 27.68 9.65
CA SER A 263 3.40 27.08 9.55
C SER A 263 2.95 26.91 8.10
N SER A 264 3.25 27.87 7.22
CA SER A 264 2.91 27.82 5.79
C SER A 264 3.73 26.76 5.05
N TYR A 265 5.01 26.59 5.39
CA TYR A 265 5.88 25.57 4.81
C TYR A 265 5.45 24.16 5.26
N GLN A 266 5.21 23.98 6.57
CA GLN A 266 4.71 22.71 7.10
C GLN A 266 3.27 22.43 6.69
N GLN A 267 2.40 23.44 6.58
CA GLN A 267 1.08 23.30 5.99
C GLN A 267 1.17 23.01 4.50
N HIS A 268 2.15 23.52 3.76
CA HIS A 268 2.33 23.10 2.37
C HIS A 268 2.76 21.63 2.30
N LEU A 269 3.66 21.15 3.17
CA LEU A 269 3.99 19.72 3.24
C LEU A 269 2.81 18.85 3.72
N THR A 270 2.04 19.33 4.70
CA THR A 270 0.94 18.59 5.35
C THR A 270 -0.38 18.68 4.56
N LEU A 271 -0.69 19.82 3.95
CA LEU A 271 -1.78 19.99 2.97
C LEU A 271 -1.38 19.40 1.63
N SER A 272 -0.13 19.38 1.18
CA SER A 272 0.21 18.57 0.00
C SER A 272 -0.02 17.08 0.28
N THR A 273 0.14 16.61 1.53
CA THR A 273 -0.24 15.23 1.92
C THR A 273 -1.76 15.07 2.20
N MET A 274 -2.46 16.09 2.70
CA MET A 274 -3.92 16.05 2.95
C MET A 274 -4.79 16.40 1.72
N VAL A 275 -4.27 17.21 0.80
CA VAL A 275 -4.81 17.49 -0.54
C VAL A 275 -4.42 16.36 -1.47
N ALA A 276 -3.27 15.70 -1.33
CA ALA A 276 -3.08 14.39 -1.98
C ALA A 276 -4.13 13.33 -1.54
N THR A 277 -4.79 13.51 -0.39
CA THR A 277 -5.90 12.65 0.07
C THR A 277 -7.31 13.23 -0.21
N ALA A 278 -7.46 14.54 -0.43
CA ALA A 278 -8.75 15.19 -0.73
C ALA A 278 -8.95 15.58 -2.22
N ASP A 279 -7.86 15.85 -2.96
CA ASP A 279 -7.78 16.07 -4.42
C ASP A 279 -7.45 14.76 -5.17
N ASN A 280 -7.86 13.63 -4.62
CA ASN A 280 -8.10 12.42 -5.43
C ASN A 280 -9.37 12.55 -6.31
N SER A 281 -9.98 13.73 -6.37
CA SER A 281 -10.61 14.20 -7.60
C SER A 281 -9.55 14.87 -8.47
N GLY A 282 -8.59 14.09 -8.96
CA GLY A 282 -7.89 14.46 -10.17
C GLY A 282 -8.96 14.89 -11.18
N SER A 283 -8.78 16.07 -11.77
CA SER A 283 -9.59 16.48 -12.92
C SER A 283 -9.28 15.50 -14.05
N TYR A 284 -9.93 14.33 -14.00
CA TYR A 284 -10.04 13.44 -15.13
C TYR A 284 -10.75 14.27 -16.18
N GLU A 285 -10.03 14.68 -17.23
CA GLU A 285 -10.69 14.82 -18.51
C GLU A 285 -11.47 13.52 -18.69
N THR A 286 -12.79 13.66 -18.70
CA THR A 286 -13.75 12.57 -18.78
C THR A 286 -13.27 11.57 -19.82
N ILE A 287 -12.81 10.40 -19.35
CA ILE A 287 -12.54 9.25 -20.22
C ILE A 287 -13.81 9.09 -21.06
N PRO A 288 -13.74 9.21 -22.40
CA PRO A 288 -14.94 9.25 -23.21
C PRO A 288 -15.75 7.96 -23.04
N LYS A 289 -16.85 8.04 -22.29
CA LYS A 289 -17.88 7.01 -22.25
C LYS A 289 -18.68 7.06 -23.54
N THR A 290 -18.13 6.58 -24.66
CA THR A 290 -18.92 6.44 -25.89
C THR A 290 -18.44 5.33 -26.80
N THR A 291 -19.04 4.14 -26.68
CA THR A 291 -19.52 3.33 -27.81
C THR A 291 -20.67 2.47 -27.28
N PRO A 292 -21.78 2.24 -28.03
CA PRO A 292 -22.86 1.38 -27.57
C PRO A 292 -22.34 0.00 -27.15
N GLN A 293 -22.59 -0.40 -25.90
CA GLN A 293 -22.20 -1.72 -25.39
C GLN A 293 -22.89 -2.80 -26.22
N LYS A 294 -22.11 -3.57 -26.99
CA LYS A 294 -22.51 -4.93 -27.32
C LYS A 294 -22.53 -5.69 -25.99
N PRO A 295 -23.68 -6.22 -25.54
CA PRO A 295 -23.72 -6.98 -24.30
C PRO A 295 -22.80 -8.20 -24.45
N SER A 296 -21.95 -8.42 -23.44
CA SER A 296 -21.10 -9.62 -23.39
C SER A 296 -21.98 -10.87 -23.42
N THR A 297 -21.49 -11.91 -24.11
CA THR A 297 -22.14 -13.23 -24.13
C THR A 297 -21.41 -14.24 -23.25
N CYS A 298 -20.40 -13.81 -22.47
CA CYS A 298 -19.73 -14.63 -21.48
C CYS A 298 -20.77 -15.20 -20.49
N LYS A 299 -20.56 -16.44 -20.07
CA LYS A 299 -21.39 -17.12 -19.09
C LYS A 299 -20.57 -17.41 -17.84
N MET A 300 -21.22 -17.45 -16.68
CA MET A 300 -20.55 -17.81 -15.43
C MET A 300 -19.95 -19.22 -15.53
N LEU A 301 -18.64 -19.32 -15.36
CA LEU A 301 -17.90 -20.58 -15.45
C LEU A 301 -17.79 -21.25 -14.07
N HIS A 302 -17.74 -22.58 -14.05
CA HIS A 302 -17.46 -23.35 -12.85
C HIS A 302 -16.66 -24.61 -13.17
N THR A 303 -16.08 -25.23 -12.15
CA THR A 303 -15.32 -26.47 -12.31
C THR A 303 -16.21 -27.70 -12.20
N GLU A 304 -16.01 -28.69 -13.07
CA GLU A 304 -16.62 -30.02 -12.98
C GLU A 304 -15.55 -31.10 -13.19
N GLY A 305 -15.07 -31.69 -12.09
CA GLY A 305 -13.90 -32.57 -12.11
C GLY A 305 -12.69 -31.84 -12.67
N SER A 306 -12.01 -32.43 -13.65
CA SER A 306 -10.85 -31.83 -14.32
C SER A 306 -11.18 -30.75 -15.36
N ARG A 307 -12.46 -30.41 -15.55
CA ARG A 307 -12.93 -29.50 -16.61
C ARG A 307 -13.41 -28.18 -16.03
N ILE A 308 -13.27 -27.12 -16.83
CA ILE A 308 -14.02 -25.86 -16.66
C ILE A 308 -15.22 -25.94 -17.61
N VAL A 309 -16.42 -25.61 -17.13
CA VAL A 309 -17.66 -25.72 -17.90
C VAL A 309 -18.51 -24.45 -17.79
N ASP A 310 -19.32 -24.21 -18.82
CA ASP A 310 -20.38 -23.20 -18.79
C ASP A 310 -21.64 -23.73 -18.04
N PRO A 311 -22.67 -22.90 -17.81
CA PRO A 311 -23.90 -23.34 -17.13
C PRO A 311 -24.70 -24.42 -17.88
N SER A 312 -24.36 -24.70 -19.14
CA SER A 312 -24.96 -25.75 -19.95
C SER A 312 -24.16 -27.06 -19.90
N GLY A 313 -23.06 -27.10 -19.15
CA GLY A 313 -22.17 -28.26 -19.02
C GLY A 313 -21.18 -28.43 -20.17
N ASN A 314 -21.07 -27.44 -21.06
CA ASN A 314 -20.10 -27.49 -22.16
C ASN A 314 -18.71 -27.13 -21.64
N THR A 315 -17.70 -27.93 -22.02
CA THR A 315 -16.31 -27.65 -21.65
C THR A 315 -15.83 -26.34 -22.26
N VAL A 316 -15.22 -25.48 -21.46
CA VAL A 316 -14.55 -24.25 -21.89
C VAL A 316 -13.06 -24.40 -21.61
N ILE A 317 -12.25 -24.45 -22.66
CA ILE A 317 -10.79 -24.41 -22.55
C ILE A 317 -10.35 -22.97 -22.69
N LEU A 318 -9.87 -22.40 -21.60
CA LEU A 318 -9.38 -21.03 -21.53
C LEU A 318 -7.96 -20.96 -22.12
N LYS A 319 -7.77 -20.14 -23.16
CA LYS A 319 -6.52 -19.95 -23.89
C LYS A 319 -6.26 -18.48 -24.11
N GLY A 320 -5.07 -18.03 -23.76
CA GLY A 320 -4.77 -16.62 -23.92
C GLY A 320 -3.41 -16.14 -23.45
N ALA A 321 -3.32 -14.89 -23.03
CA ALA A 321 -2.08 -14.27 -22.61
C ALA A 321 -2.30 -13.33 -21.43
N ALA A 322 -1.21 -13.06 -20.70
CA ALA A 322 -1.20 -12.09 -19.62
C ALA A 322 -0.81 -10.68 -20.12
N ILE A 323 -1.43 -9.66 -19.53
CA ILE A 323 -1.05 -8.24 -19.73
C ILE A 323 -0.12 -7.74 -18.61
N GLY A 324 0.90 -8.54 -18.27
CA GLY A 324 1.78 -8.36 -17.10
C GLY A 324 2.79 -7.21 -17.14
N GLY A 325 2.66 -6.27 -18.08
CA GLY A 325 3.42 -5.01 -18.09
C GLY A 325 2.57 -3.78 -17.81
N MET A 326 1.29 -3.98 -17.48
CA MET A 326 0.31 -2.93 -17.27
C MET A 326 0.13 -2.67 -15.76
N LEU A 327 -0.85 -3.30 -15.11
CA LEU A 327 -1.20 -3.04 -13.70
C LEU A 327 -0.27 -3.75 -12.69
N ASN A 328 0.67 -4.54 -13.18
CA ASN A 328 1.87 -4.96 -12.49
C ASN A 328 2.96 -4.79 -13.53
N MET A 329 3.95 -3.92 -13.32
CA MET A 329 5.01 -3.71 -14.30
C MET A 329 6.19 -4.64 -13.98
N GLU A 330 6.87 -5.12 -15.03
CA GLU A 330 8.15 -5.83 -14.87
C GLU A 330 9.27 -5.27 -15.72
N ASN A 331 10.49 -5.40 -15.19
CA ASN A 331 11.69 -4.74 -15.69
C ASN A 331 12.02 -5.05 -17.16
N PHE A 332 11.84 -6.29 -17.60
CA PHE A 332 12.10 -6.67 -18.98
C PHE A 332 10.95 -6.29 -19.92
N ILE A 333 9.74 -6.08 -19.39
CA ILE A 333 8.56 -5.82 -20.22
C ILE A 333 8.53 -4.39 -20.72
N THR A 334 8.86 -3.43 -19.86
CA THR A 334 8.87 -1.99 -20.20
C THR A 334 10.28 -1.40 -20.22
N GLY A 335 11.31 -2.19 -19.93
CA GLY A 335 12.72 -1.85 -20.18
C GLY A 335 13.47 -1.24 -18.99
N TYR A 336 12.81 -1.01 -17.86
CA TYR A 336 13.48 -0.58 -16.62
C TYR A 336 14.28 -1.71 -15.97
N ALA A 337 14.87 -1.44 -14.79
CA ALA A 337 15.63 -2.42 -14.00
C ALA A 337 15.08 -2.50 -12.57
N GLY A 338 15.10 -3.68 -11.95
CA GLY A 338 14.67 -3.86 -10.56
C GLY A 338 13.14 -3.86 -10.39
N HIS A 339 12.66 -3.18 -9.35
CA HIS A 339 11.26 -3.22 -8.89
C HIS A 339 10.43 -2.05 -9.43
N GLU A 340 9.12 -2.28 -9.59
CA GLU A 340 8.18 -1.27 -10.12
C GLU A 340 8.08 -0.05 -9.19
N HIS A 341 7.95 -0.24 -7.88
CA HIS A 341 7.81 0.89 -6.94
C HIS A 341 9.04 1.82 -6.97
N GLN A 342 10.24 1.26 -7.09
CA GLN A 342 11.48 2.03 -7.23
C GLN A 342 11.50 2.79 -8.56
N HIS A 343 11.14 2.13 -9.66
CA HIS A 343 11.06 2.78 -10.96
C HIS A 343 10.08 3.97 -10.95
N ARG A 344 8.88 3.78 -10.39
CA ARG A 344 7.88 4.85 -10.26
C ARG A 344 8.38 6.00 -9.39
N GLN A 345 9.00 5.69 -8.25
CA GLN A 345 9.59 6.70 -7.36
C GLN A 345 10.68 7.52 -8.05
N GLN A 346 11.65 6.84 -8.69
CA GLN A 346 12.77 7.49 -9.36
C GLN A 346 12.31 8.42 -10.49
N MET A 347 11.33 7.97 -11.28
CA MET A 347 10.68 8.80 -12.30
C MET A 347 10.05 10.04 -11.65
N ALA A 348 9.23 9.86 -10.60
CA ALA A 348 8.60 10.98 -9.91
C ALA A 348 9.61 11.99 -9.33
N GLU A 349 10.72 11.53 -8.77
CA GLU A 349 11.78 12.41 -8.25
C GLU A 349 12.52 13.17 -9.35
N VAL A 350 12.68 12.59 -10.54
CA VAL A 350 13.42 13.23 -11.65
C VAL A 350 12.55 14.20 -12.46
N MET A 351 11.34 13.81 -12.87
CA MET A 351 10.47 14.63 -13.72
C MET A 351 9.39 15.42 -12.96
N GLY A 352 9.23 15.15 -11.66
CA GLY A 352 8.14 15.67 -10.83
C GLY A 352 6.92 14.73 -10.83
N GLU A 353 6.25 14.66 -9.67
CA GLU A 353 5.14 13.73 -9.39
C GLU A 353 3.98 13.85 -10.40
N GLU A 354 3.58 15.07 -10.75
CA GLU A 354 2.50 15.31 -11.71
C GLU A 354 2.79 14.70 -13.09
N LYS A 355 4.02 14.89 -13.60
CA LYS A 355 4.43 14.38 -14.90
C LYS A 355 4.61 12.87 -14.89
N ALA A 356 5.14 12.31 -13.80
CA ALA A 356 5.28 10.87 -13.65
C ALA A 356 3.91 10.18 -13.61
N ASN A 357 2.97 10.70 -12.81
CA ASN A 357 1.60 10.19 -12.76
C ASN A 357 0.92 10.27 -14.14
N PHE A 358 1.05 11.42 -14.82
CA PHE A 358 0.57 11.57 -16.19
C PHE A 358 1.16 10.51 -17.12
N PHE A 359 2.49 10.37 -17.17
CA PHE A 359 3.16 9.42 -18.04
C PHE A 359 2.70 7.98 -17.79
N PHE A 360 2.66 7.54 -16.52
CA PHE A 360 2.25 6.18 -16.20
C PHE A 360 0.76 5.95 -16.50
N ASP A 361 -0.14 6.88 -16.22
CA ASP A 361 -1.55 6.74 -16.57
C ASP A 361 -1.74 6.60 -18.09
N ARG A 362 -1.01 7.38 -18.88
CA ARG A 362 -1.05 7.29 -20.34
C ARG A 362 -0.42 5.99 -20.86
N LEU A 363 0.67 5.54 -20.24
CA LEU A 363 1.30 4.26 -20.56
C LEU A 363 0.32 3.10 -20.32
N LEU A 364 -0.31 3.05 -19.14
CA LEU A 364 -1.33 2.05 -18.79
C LEU A 364 -2.51 2.09 -19.77
N TYR A 365 -2.99 3.29 -20.13
CA TYR A 365 -4.08 3.45 -21.09
C TYR A 365 -3.76 2.83 -22.45
N HIS A 366 -2.58 3.13 -23.00
CA HIS A 366 -2.15 2.67 -24.32
C HIS A 366 -1.73 1.19 -24.33
N PHE A 367 -1.39 0.62 -23.18
CA PHE A 367 -0.95 -0.77 -23.07
C PHE A 367 -2.04 -1.76 -23.48
N PHE A 368 -3.31 -1.48 -23.17
CA PHE A 368 -4.44 -2.35 -23.54
C PHE A 368 -5.71 -1.54 -23.85
N THR A 369 -6.19 -1.65 -25.08
CA THR A 369 -7.33 -0.93 -25.64
C THR A 369 -8.30 -1.88 -26.36
N ASP A 370 -9.39 -1.36 -26.92
CA ASP A 370 -10.30 -2.15 -27.76
C ASP A 370 -9.60 -2.76 -28.98
N SER A 371 -8.61 -2.08 -29.57
CA SER A 371 -7.86 -2.61 -30.71
C SER A 371 -7.07 -3.86 -30.33
N ASP A 372 -6.46 -3.84 -29.14
CA ASP A 372 -5.72 -4.99 -28.59
C ASP A 372 -6.65 -6.19 -28.37
N ALA A 373 -7.80 -5.97 -27.73
CA ALA A 373 -8.79 -7.00 -27.45
C ALA A 373 -9.46 -7.54 -28.73
N ALA A 374 -9.77 -6.68 -29.70
CA ALA A 374 -10.31 -7.08 -30.99
C ALA A 374 -9.32 -7.97 -31.76
N TYR A 375 -8.04 -7.58 -31.78
CA TYR A 375 -7.00 -8.39 -32.38
C TYR A 375 -6.87 -9.74 -31.65
N PHE A 376 -6.81 -9.72 -30.32
CA PHE A 376 -6.70 -10.93 -29.51
C PHE A 376 -7.85 -11.92 -29.77
N ALA A 377 -9.09 -11.42 -29.79
CA ALA A 377 -10.27 -12.22 -30.11
C ALA A 377 -10.23 -12.77 -31.55
N SER A 378 -9.71 -12.01 -32.52
CA SER A 378 -9.58 -12.45 -33.91
C SER A 378 -8.65 -13.66 -34.09
N LEU A 379 -7.77 -13.93 -33.12
CA LEU A 379 -6.86 -15.07 -33.14
C LEU A 379 -7.52 -16.36 -32.67
N GLY A 380 -8.75 -16.32 -32.13
CA GLY A 380 -9.42 -17.46 -31.51
C GLY A 380 -9.10 -17.65 -30.02
N LEU A 381 -8.34 -16.72 -29.42
CA LEU A 381 -8.07 -16.69 -27.99
C LEU A 381 -9.28 -16.12 -27.24
N ASN A 382 -9.51 -16.58 -26.01
CA ASN A 382 -10.75 -16.32 -25.28
C ASN A 382 -10.56 -15.85 -23.83
N CYS A 383 -9.33 -15.71 -23.34
CA CYS A 383 -9.07 -15.35 -21.95
C CYS A 383 -7.90 -14.36 -21.82
N ILE A 384 -8.07 -13.26 -21.11
CA ILE A 384 -7.00 -12.35 -20.70
C ILE A 384 -6.70 -12.57 -19.23
N ARG A 385 -5.44 -12.88 -18.88
CA ARG A 385 -4.97 -12.83 -17.50
C ARG A 385 -4.53 -11.39 -17.20
N ILE A 386 -5.04 -10.81 -16.13
CA ILE A 386 -4.78 -9.42 -15.72
C ILE A 386 -3.99 -9.43 -14.40
N PRO A 387 -2.65 -9.49 -14.46
CA PRO A 387 -1.79 -9.25 -13.31
C PRO A 387 -1.98 -7.83 -12.80
N PHE A 388 -2.18 -7.67 -11.49
CA PHE A 388 -2.22 -6.36 -10.85
C PHE A 388 -1.48 -6.34 -9.51
N ASN A 389 -0.86 -5.20 -9.24
CA ASN A 389 -0.11 -4.91 -8.03
C ASN A 389 -1.06 -4.28 -6.99
N TYR A 390 -1.01 -4.77 -5.74
CA TYR A 390 -1.83 -4.24 -4.64
C TYR A 390 -1.68 -2.72 -4.44
N ARG A 391 -0.55 -2.11 -4.84
CA ARG A 391 -0.27 -0.67 -4.69
C ARG A 391 -1.22 0.23 -5.46
N HIS A 392 -1.90 -0.29 -6.48
CA HIS A 392 -2.99 0.41 -7.16
C HIS A 392 -4.23 0.60 -6.26
N PHE A 393 -4.39 -0.24 -5.24
CA PHE A 393 -5.55 -0.29 -4.36
C PHE A 393 -5.24 0.15 -2.94
N ILE A 394 -4.07 -0.18 -2.44
CA ILE A 394 -3.69 0.00 -1.04
C ILE A 394 -2.52 0.98 -0.99
N ASP A 395 -2.65 1.98 -0.12
CA ASP A 395 -1.49 2.70 0.40
C ASP A 395 -1.00 1.96 1.64
N ASP A 396 0.29 1.61 1.70
CA ASP A 396 0.84 0.94 2.88
C ASP A 396 0.73 1.78 4.15
N MET A 397 0.68 3.11 4.00
CA MET A 397 0.53 4.09 5.07
C MET A 397 -0.93 4.35 5.45
N ASP A 398 -1.89 3.94 4.61
CA ASP A 398 -3.32 4.05 4.85
C ASP A 398 -4.09 2.83 4.30
N PRO A 399 -3.82 1.63 4.86
CA PRO A 399 -4.23 0.38 4.25
C PRO A 399 -5.73 0.09 4.32
N ASP A 400 -6.45 0.77 5.22
CA ASP A 400 -7.90 0.59 5.42
C ASP A 400 -8.72 1.37 4.38
N ASN A 401 -8.12 2.34 3.67
CA ASN A 401 -8.78 3.17 2.66
C ASN A 401 -8.38 2.73 1.25
N LEU A 402 -9.16 1.82 0.67
CA LEU A 402 -8.90 1.34 -0.69
C LEU A 402 -9.09 2.46 -1.73
N LYS A 403 -8.08 2.63 -2.58
CA LYS A 403 -8.06 3.59 -3.68
C LYS A 403 -9.05 3.18 -4.77
N LYS A 404 -9.97 4.09 -5.10
CA LYS A 404 -10.92 3.91 -6.21
C LYS A 404 -10.22 3.72 -7.56
N SER A 405 -9.08 4.38 -7.77
CA SER A 405 -8.34 4.33 -9.04
C SER A 405 -7.89 2.93 -9.44
N GLY A 406 -7.56 2.06 -8.48
CA GLY A 406 -7.25 0.65 -8.76
C GLY A 406 -8.44 -0.09 -9.37
N PHE A 407 -9.65 0.13 -8.84
CA PHE A 407 -10.88 -0.46 -9.38
C PHE A 407 -11.20 0.09 -10.76
N ASP A 408 -11.05 1.41 -10.98
CA ASP A 408 -11.31 2.04 -12.28
C ASP A 408 -10.43 1.43 -13.40
N TRP A 409 -9.16 1.13 -13.09
CA TRP A 409 -8.26 0.48 -14.04
C TRP A 409 -8.64 -0.96 -14.36
N LEU A 410 -8.97 -1.77 -13.34
CA LEU A 410 -9.46 -3.13 -13.58
C LEU A 410 -10.79 -3.14 -14.32
N ASP A 411 -11.74 -2.28 -13.94
CA ASP A 411 -13.04 -2.14 -14.61
C ASP A 411 -12.87 -1.81 -16.08
N ARG A 412 -11.95 -0.93 -16.42
CA ARG A 412 -11.64 -0.61 -17.82
C ARG A 412 -11.19 -1.84 -18.60
N CYS A 413 -10.30 -2.67 -18.04
CA CYS A 413 -9.85 -3.90 -18.68
C CYS A 413 -10.97 -4.95 -18.80
N VAL A 414 -11.77 -5.12 -17.75
CA VAL A 414 -12.92 -6.03 -17.73
C VAL A 414 -13.99 -5.60 -18.73
N ASP A 415 -14.29 -4.31 -18.83
CA ASP A 415 -15.23 -3.75 -19.80
C ASP A 415 -14.76 -3.98 -21.24
N ILE A 416 -13.47 -3.77 -21.52
CA ILE A 416 -12.88 -4.08 -22.83
C ILE A 416 -13.03 -5.58 -23.13
N CYS A 417 -12.66 -6.45 -22.18
CA CYS A 417 -12.82 -7.90 -22.37
C CYS A 417 -14.29 -8.27 -22.67
N GLY A 418 -15.24 -7.70 -21.93
CA GLY A 418 -16.68 -7.91 -22.12
C GLY A 418 -17.19 -7.49 -23.50
N ARG A 419 -16.75 -6.34 -24.03
CA ARG A 419 -17.11 -5.88 -25.39
C ARG A 419 -16.67 -6.85 -26.49
N HIS A 420 -15.56 -7.56 -26.27
CA HIS A 420 -14.97 -8.51 -27.22
C HIS A 420 -15.24 -9.98 -26.88
N ASN A 421 -16.09 -10.24 -25.89
CA ASN A 421 -16.45 -11.59 -25.42
C ASN A 421 -15.23 -12.43 -24.99
N LEU A 422 -14.29 -11.79 -24.30
CA LEU A 422 -13.14 -12.41 -23.69
C LEU A 422 -13.40 -12.59 -22.19
N TYR A 423 -13.02 -13.73 -21.64
CA TYR A 423 -12.96 -13.91 -20.20
C TYR A 423 -11.76 -13.16 -19.61
N ALA A 424 -11.86 -12.75 -18.35
CA ALA A 424 -10.78 -12.15 -17.59
C ALA A 424 -10.47 -12.99 -16.34
N VAL A 425 -9.20 -13.31 -16.12
CA VAL A 425 -8.70 -13.84 -14.84
C VAL A 425 -8.00 -12.71 -14.12
N LEU A 426 -8.54 -12.30 -12.97
CA LEU A 426 -7.95 -11.25 -12.15
C LEU A 426 -6.86 -11.86 -11.29
N ASP A 427 -5.63 -11.37 -11.41
CA ASP A 427 -4.46 -11.97 -10.79
C ASP A 427 -3.74 -11.02 -9.84
N LEU A 428 -3.83 -11.28 -8.54
CA LEU A 428 -3.13 -10.50 -7.53
C LEU A 428 -1.65 -10.88 -7.54
N HIS A 429 -0.88 -10.08 -8.28
CA HIS A 429 0.45 -10.44 -8.72
C HIS A 429 1.54 -9.98 -7.75
N ALA A 430 1.27 -8.90 -7.01
CA ALA A 430 2.08 -8.41 -5.91
C ALA A 430 1.20 -8.12 -4.70
N VAL A 431 1.67 -8.49 -3.50
CA VAL A 431 0.97 -8.30 -2.22
C VAL A 431 1.85 -7.55 -1.22
N PRO A 432 1.28 -6.96 -0.15
CA PRO A 432 2.08 -6.33 0.90
C PRO A 432 3.21 -7.24 1.41
N GLY A 433 4.43 -6.73 1.45
CA GLY A 433 5.61 -7.46 1.89
C GLY A 433 6.17 -8.53 0.91
N GLY A 434 5.54 -8.76 -0.24
CA GLY A 434 5.99 -9.72 -1.26
C GLY A 434 5.82 -11.18 -0.86
N GLN A 435 5.13 -11.95 -1.70
CA GLN A 435 4.89 -13.39 -1.53
C GLN A 435 6.06 -14.27 -1.97
N ASN A 436 7.03 -13.70 -2.67
CA ASN A 436 8.26 -14.34 -3.09
C ASN A 436 9.44 -13.35 -3.01
N GLN A 437 10.62 -13.74 -3.50
CA GLN A 437 11.86 -12.96 -3.36
C GLN A 437 12.21 -12.15 -4.62
N ASP A 438 11.34 -12.14 -5.62
CA ASP A 438 11.63 -11.62 -6.95
C ASP A 438 11.00 -10.25 -7.22
N TRP A 439 11.50 -9.58 -8.27
CA TRP A 439 11.13 -8.19 -8.58
C TRP A 439 9.64 -8.01 -8.82
N HIS A 440 8.99 -8.99 -9.42
CA HIS A 440 7.58 -8.96 -9.83
C HIS A 440 6.62 -9.06 -8.64
N SER A 441 7.11 -9.41 -7.44
CA SER A 441 6.35 -9.26 -6.18
C SER A 441 6.44 -7.85 -5.57
N ASP A 442 7.26 -6.98 -6.16
CA ASP A 442 7.41 -5.55 -5.88
C ASP A 442 7.63 -5.18 -4.39
N SER A 443 8.34 -6.03 -3.66
CA SER A 443 8.61 -5.81 -2.22
C SER A 443 9.87 -4.98 -1.93
N GLY A 444 10.83 -4.95 -2.86
CA GLY A 444 12.17 -4.38 -2.62
C GLY A 444 13.02 -5.19 -1.63
N LEU A 445 12.55 -6.37 -1.21
CA LEU A 445 13.22 -7.22 -0.23
C LEU A 445 13.66 -8.54 -0.87
N SER A 446 14.86 -9.00 -0.52
CA SER A 446 15.36 -10.33 -0.90
C SER A 446 14.73 -11.49 -0.10
N ARG A 447 13.60 -11.23 0.57
CA ARG A 447 12.84 -12.15 1.42
C ARG A 447 11.34 -11.85 1.27
N ALA A 448 10.54 -12.91 1.22
CA ALA A 448 9.08 -12.84 1.17
C ALA A 448 8.47 -12.54 2.56
N ALA A 449 8.36 -11.26 2.92
CA ALA A 449 7.87 -10.85 4.24
C ALA A 449 6.37 -11.14 4.44
N PHE A 450 5.60 -11.35 3.36
CA PHE A 450 4.19 -11.74 3.41
C PHE A 450 3.94 -12.96 4.32
N TRP A 451 4.86 -13.92 4.36
CA TRP A 451 4.72 -15.12 5.18
C TRP A 451 4.97 -14.89 6.66
N ASP A 452 5.60 -13.78 7.05
CA ASP A 452 6.01 -13.53 8.43
C ASP A 452 5.05 -12.60 9.17
N PHE A 453 4.35 -11.72 8.44
CA PHE A 453 3.46 -10.74 9.03
C PHE A 453 1.99 -11.01 8.67
N LYS A 454 1.19 -11.30 9.71
CA LYS A 454 -0.26 -11.53 9.54
C LYS A 454 -0.96 -10.32 8.93
N ASP A 455 -0.52 -9.11 9.26
CA ASP A 455 -1.06 -7.86 8.72
C ASP A 455 -0.99 -7.82 7.19
N HIS A 456 0.15 -8.20 6.60
CA HIS A 456 0.28 -8.29 5.14
C HIS A 456 -0.71 -9.28 4.51
N GLN A 457 -0.89 -10.44 5.14
CA GLN A 457 -1.87 -11.45 4.73
C GLN A 457 -3.31 -10.96 4.84
N ASP A 458 -3.63 -10.24 5.92
CA ASP A 458 -4.96 -9.72 6.17
C ASP A 458 -5.33 -8.61 5.19
N ARG A 459 -4.39 -7.71 4.86
CA ARG A 459 -4.57 -6.67 3.83
C ARG A 459 -4.85 -7.25 2.46
N ALA A 460 -4.13 -8.30 2.05
CA ALA A 460 -4.41 -9.00 0.79
C ALA A 460 -5.81 -9.65 0.80
N ILE A 461 -6.22 -10.25 1.92
CA ILE A 461 -7.58 -10.79 2.09
C ILE A 461 -8.64 -9.67 2.04
N GLN A 462 -8.40 -8.52 2.68
CA GLN A 462 -9.31 -7.37 2.64
C GLN A 462 -9.50 -6.86 1.21
N LEU A 463 -8.42 -6.76 0.44
CA LEU A 463 -8.50 -6.40 -0.99
C LEU A 463 -9.33 -7.43 -1.77
N TRP A 464 -9.09 -8.73 -1.56
CA TRP A 464 -9.89 -9.77 -2.20
C TRP A 464 -11.36 -9.72 -1.84
N LYS A 465 -11.70 -9.40 -0.60
CA LYS A 465 -13.11 -9.21 -0.19
C LYS A 465 -13.76 -8.05 -0.94
N ALA A 466 -13.04 -6.94 -1.12
CA ALA A 466 -13.53 -5.79 -1.87
C ALA A 466 -13.68 -6.11 -3.37
N LEU A 467 -12.71 -6.79 -3.98
CA LEU A 467 -12.77 -7.22 -5.37
C LEU A 467 -13.91 -8.22 -5.61
N ALA A 468 -14.08 -9.21 -4.73
CA ALA A 468 -15.17 -10.16 -4.79
C ALA A 468 -16.52 -9.46 -4.68
N ALA A 469 -16.67 -8.48 -3.77
CA ALA A 469 -17.90 -7.71 -3.66
C ALA A 469 -18.20 -6.87 -4.92
N HIS A 470 -17.16 -6.32 -5.54
CA HIS A 470 -17.26 -5.46 -6.72
C HIS A 470 -17.60 -6.24 -8.00
N TYR A 471 -16.97 -7.41 -8.21
CA TYR A 471 -17.14 -8.21 -9.42
C TYR A 471 -18.20 -9.30 -9.34
N LYS A 472 -18.82 -9.51 -8.16
CA LYS A 472 -19.83 -10.56 -7.95
C LYS A 472 -20.90 -10.57 -9.05
N GLY A 473 -21.11 -11.75 -9.64
CA GLY A 473 -22.10 -11.96 -10.69
C GLY A 473 -21.73 -11.45 -12.08
N ASN A 474 -20.53 -10.90 -12.29
CA ASN A 474 -20.06 -10.48 -13.61
C ASN A 474 -19.45 -11.66 -14.40
N PRO A 475 -20.16 -12.22 -15.41
CA PRO A 475 -19.70 -13.43 -16.11
C PRO A 475 -18.47 -13.22 -17.00
N VAL A 476 -18.02 -11.98 -17.21
CA VAL A 476 -16.74 -11.71 -17.89
C VAL A 476 -15.56 -12.24 -17.06
N ILE A 477 -15.69 -12.25 -15.73
CA ILE A 477 -14.66 -12.79 -14.87
C ILE A 477 -14.72 -14.32 -14.91
N ALA A 478 -13.67 -14.96 -15.43
CA ALA A 478 -13.50 -16.41 -15.34
C ALA A 478 -13.17 -16.83 -13.91
N GLY A 479 -12.39 -16.01 -13.18
CA GLY A 479 -12.12 -16.25 -11.76
C GLY A 479 -11.02 -15.36 -11.20
N TYR A 480 -10.69 -15.63 -9.93
CA TYR A 480 -9.74 -14.88 -9.13
C TYR A 480 -8.46 -15.71 -8.87
N ASN A 481 -7.34 -15.33 -9.48
CA ASN A 481 -6.02 -15.88 -9.15
C ASN A 481 -5.51 -15.23 -7.87
N LEU A 482 -5.72 -15.93 -6.75
CA LEU A 482 -5.64 -15.34 -5.41
C LEU A 482 -4.23 -14.83 -5.05
N LEU A 483 -3.19 -15.48 -5.58
CA LEU A 483 -1.81 -15.11 -5.31
C LEU A 483 -0.89 -15.67 -6.40
N ASN A 484 -0.13 -14.81 -7.05
CA ASN A 484 0.85 -15.23 -8.05
C ASN A 484 2.13 -15.81 -7.41
N GLU A 485 2.63 -16.94 -7.91
CA GLU A 485 3.97 -17.48 -7.63
C GLU A 485 4.45 -17.39 -6.17
N PRO A 486 3.69 -17.90 -5.18
CA PRO A 486 4.14 -17.90 -3.80
C PRO A 486 5.42 -18.72 -3.61
N ALA A 487 6.30 -18.27 -2.71
CA ALA A 487 7.52 -18.95 -2.32
C ALA A 487 7.67 -18.98 -0.79
N ASP A 488 6.82 -19.76 -0.14
CA ASP A 488 6.79 -19.99 1.30
C ASP A 488 7.80 -21.08 1.72
N GLU A 489 8.82 -20.66 2.47
CA GLU A 489 9.88 -21.55 2.98
C GLU A 489 9.49 -22.36 4.23
N THR A 490 8.28 -22.20 4.75
CA THR A 490 7.84 -22.94 5.93
C THR A 490 7.44 -24.37 5.59
N LYS A 491 7.88 -25.30 6.43
CA LYS A 491 7.68 -26.74 6.20
C LYS A 491 6.44 -27.25 6.92
N THR A 492 5.71 -28.13 6.25
CA THR A 492 4.68 -28.97 6.85
C THR A 492 5.33 -29.99 7.81
N PRO A 493 4.56 -30.67 8.68
CA PRO A 493 5.09 -31.76 9.50
C PRO A 493 5.76 -32.88 8.69
N SER A 494 5.35 -33.08 7.43
CA SER A 494 5.97 -34.04 6.49
C SER A 494 7.19 -33.49 5.75
N GLY A 495 7.63 -32.28 6.06
CA GLY A 495 8.86 -31.67 5.53
C GLY A 495 8.71 -30.96 4.18
N GLN A 496 7.49 -30.83 3.63
CA GLN A 496 7.24 -30.14 2.36
C GLN A 496 7.10 -28.62 2.59
N TYR A 497 7.67 -27.80 1.69
CA TYR A 497 7.57 -26.34 1.75
C TYR A 497 6.16 -25.85 1.36
N GLY A 498 5.61 -24.85 2.05
CA GLY A 498 4.31 -24.24 1.74
C GLY A 498 3.27 -24.33 2.86
N ALA A 499 3.68 -24.55 4.11
CA ALA A 499 2.74 -24.76 5.21
C ALA A 499 1.90 -23.53 5.56
N LYS A 500 2.48 -22.32 5.45
CA LYS A 500 1.73 -21.06 5.66
C LYS A 500 0.90 -20.71 4.43
N LEU A 501 1.38 -21.02 3.21
CA LEU A 501 0.62 -20.84 1.97
C LEU A 501 -0.73 -21.54 2.03
N VAL A 502 -0.74 -22.84 2.35
CA VAL A 502 -1.98 -23.64 2.43
C VAL A 502 -2.96 -23.04 3.44
N LYS A 503 -2.47 -22.68 4.64
CA LYS A 503 -3.30 -22.05 5.67
C LYS A 503 -3.85 -20.69 5.24
N TRP A 504 -3.09 -19.94 4.45
CA TRP A 504 -3.55 -18.66 3.91
C TRP A 504 -4.66 -18.88 2.88
N TYR A 505 -4.49 -19.81 1.92
CA TYR A 505 -5.55 -20.14 0.96
C TYR A 505 -6.84 -20.62 1.64
N GLU A 506 -6.76 -21.46 2.68
CA GLU A 506 -7.93 -21.88 3.46
C GLU A 506 -8.68 -20.71 4.14
N ARG A 507 -7.98 -19.63 4.48
CA ARG A 507 -8.59 -18.43 5.07
C ARG A 507 -9.16 -17.54 3.98
N THR A 508 -8.38 -17.28 2.93
CA THR A 508 -8.78 -16.41 1.81
C THR A 508 -9.99 -16.97 1.09
N GLU A 509 -10.03 -18.28 0.82
CA GLU A 509 -11.17 -18.93 0.18
C GLU A 509 -12.47 -18.71 0.96
N LYS A 510 -12.47 -18.93 2.28
CA LYS A 510 -13.66 -18.72 3.13
C LYS A 510 -14.16 -17.28 3.08
N GLU A 511 -13.24 -16.31 3.16
CA GLU A 511 -13.58 -14.88 3.17
C GLU A 511 -14.11 -14.42 1.80
N VAL A 512 -13.50 -14.88 0.71
CA VAL A 512 -13.97 -14.59 -0.66
C VAL A 512 -15.32 -15.24 -0.91
N ARG A 513 -15.47 -16.53 -0.59
CA ARG A 513 -16.70 -17.31 -0.82
C ARG A 513 -17.89 -16.84 -0.01
N ALA A 514 -17.65 -16.27 1.18
CA ALA A 514 -18.70 -15.64 1.97
C ALA A 514 -19.35 -14.45 1.24
N ILE A 515 -18.63 -13.81 0.32
CA ILE A 515 -19.09 -12.68 -0.49
C ILE A 515 -19.53 -13.18 -1.87
N ASP A 516 -18.66 -13.94 -2.54
CA ASP A 516 -18.84 -14.45 -3.89
C ASP A 516 -18.68 -16.00 -3.95
N PRO A 517 -19.79 -16.73 -3.86
CA PRO A 517 -19.76 -18.18 -3.91
C PRO A 517 -19.53 -18.76 -5.31
N ASP A 518 -19.67 -17.96 -6.38
CA ASP A 518 -19.93 -18.47 -7.72
C ASP A 518 -18.69 -18.43 -8.63
N HIS A 519 -17.87 -17.37 -8.60
CA HIS A 519 -16.68 -17.27 -9.46
C HIS A 519 -15.63 -18.32 -9.13
N MET A 520 -14.89 -18.88 -10.09
CA MET A 520 -13.78 -19.79 -9.76
C MET A 520 -12.65 -19.05 -9.02
N ILE A 521 -11.89 -19.78 -8.21
CA ILE A 521 -10.60 -19.29 -7.66
C ILE A 521 -9.46 -20.06 -8.32
N PHE A 522 -8.43 -19.34 -8.75
CA PHE A 522 -7.20 -19.89 -9.31
C PHE A 522 -6.13 -19.92 -8.21
N ILE A 523 -5.50 -21.08 -8.06
CA ILE A 523 -4.63 -21.41 -6.93
C ILE A 523 -3.24 -21.80 -7.42
N ASP A 524 -2.29 -20.88 -7.28
CA ASP A 524 -0.89 -21.13 -7.61
C ASP A 524 -0.23 -22.10 -6.61
N GLY A 525 0.60 -22.99 -7.14
CA GLY A 525 1.47 -23.83 -6.35
C GLY A 525 2.57 -23.04 -5.64
N ASN A 526 3.18 -23.65 -4.62
CA ASN A 526 4.34 -23.05 -3.96
C ASN A 526 5.58 -23.11 -4.87
N THR A 527 6.66 -22.45 -4.46
CA THR A 527 7.93 -22.40 -5.19
C THR A 527 7.72 -21.91 -6.62
N TYR A 528 7.14 -20.71 -6.77
CA TYR A 528 6.87 -20.09 -8.06
C TYR A 528 5.95 -20.97 -8.93
N ALA A 529 4.80 -21.38 -8.37
CA ALA A 529 3.80 -22.20 -9.05
C ALA A 529 4.30 -23.56 -9.58
N MET A 530 5.38 -24.12 -9.00
CA MET A 530 5.99 -25.38 -9.45
C MET A 530 5.85 -26.56 -8.48
N ASP A 531 5.25 -26.37 -7.30
CA ASP A 531 5.18 -27.39 -6.26
C ASP A 531 3.85 -27.39 -5.48
N PHE A 532 3.13 -28.51 -5.58
CA PHE A 532 1.87 -28.75 -4.88
C PHE A 532 1.98 -29.78 -3.74
N ARG A 533 3.18 -30.27 -3.41
CA ARG A 533 3.34 -31.37 -2.44
C ARG A 533 2.87 -31.07 -1.02
N ALA A 534 2.77 -29.78 -0.66
CA ALA A 534 2.24 -29.36 0.64
C ALA A 534 0.71 -29.25 0.67
N PHE A 535 0.03 -29.30 -0.48
CA PHE A 535 -1.40 -29.04 -0.58
C PHE A 535 -2.22 -30.19 0.05
N PRO A 536 -3.40 -29.85 0.62
CA PRO A 536 -4.21 -30.82 1.33
C PRO A 536 -4.83 -31.85 0.38
N GLU A 537 -5.21 -33.00 0.94
CA GLU A 537 -5.84 -34.11 0.20
C GLU A 537 -7.13 -33.68 -0.50
N ASN A 538 -7.92 -32.84 0.17
CA ASN A 538 -9.17 -32.30 -0.37
C ASN A 538 -8.88 -30.96 -1.07
N PRO A 539 -9.06 -30.86 -2.39
CA PRO A 539 -8.93 -29.58 -3.09
C PRO A 539 -10.04 -28.60 -2.67
N LEU A 540 -9.78 -27.31 -2.87
CA LEU A 540 -10.77 -26.27 -2.63
C LEU A 540 -11.93 -26.39 -3.62
N PRO A 541 -13.18 -26.07 -3.21
CA PRO A 541 -14.33 -26.15 -4.09
C PRO A 541 -14.29 -25.07 -5.17
N ASN A 542 -14.75 -25.41 -6.38
CA ASN A 542 -14.80 -24.50 -7.52
C ASN A 542 -13.45 -23.79 -7.77
N ALA A 543 -12.36 -24.57 -7.73
CA ALA A 543 -11.00 -24.08 -7.81
C ALA A 543 -10.24 -24.69 -9.00
N VAL A 544 -9.46 -23.85 -9.67
CA VAL A 544 -8.56 -24.21 -10.76
C VAL A 544 -7.13 -24.09 -10.24
N TYR A 545 -6.29 -25.10 -10.44
CA TYR A 545 -4.94 -25.08 -9.90
C TYR A 545 -3.93 -24.66 -10.97
N ALA A 546 -3.11 -23.66 -10.63
CA ALA A 546 -2.28 -22.93 -11.55
C ALA A 546 -0.79 -23.29 -11.41
N CYS A 547 -0.21 -23.89 -12.44
CA CYS A 547 1.24 -24.12 -12.52
C CYS A 547 1.90 -23.16 -13.51
N HIS A 548 3.18 -22.85 -13.33
CA HIS A 548 3.98 -22.13 -14.32
C HIS A 548 5.03 -23.05 -14.96
N ASP A 549 4.97 -23.20 -16.29
CA ASP A 549 5.76 -24.16 -17.05
C ASP A 549 6.81 -23.54 -17.97
N TYR A 550 7.67 -22.72 -17.38
CA TYR A 550 8.90 -22.30 -18.06
C TYR A 550 9.90 -23.45 -18.25
N SER A 551 10.52 -23.47 -19.44
CA SER A 551 11.64 -24.33 -19.78
C SER A 551 12.91 -23.50 -19.98
N PHE A 552 14.02 -23.94 -19.39
CA PHE A 552 15.32 -23.31 -19.61
C PHE A 552 15.74 -23.27 -21.08
N TYR A 553 15.21 -24.18 -21.92
CA TYR A 553 15.45 -24.18 -23.36
C TYR A 553 14.91 -22.94 -24.08
N GLY A 554 13.98 -22.22 -23.45
CA GLY A 554 13.40 -20.99 -23.98
C GLY A 554 14.16 -19.71 -23.61
N PHE A 555 15.17 -19.78 -22.73
CA PHE A 555 15.87 -18.59 -22.21
C PHE A 555 17.16 -18.26 -22.96
N PRO A 556 17.66 -17.01 -22.88
CA PRO A 556 18.88 -16.59 -23.58
C PRO A 556 20.14 -17.41 -23.24
N LEU A 557 20.35 -17.73 -21.97
CA LEU A 557 21.55 -18.45 -21.49
C LEU A 557 21.34 -19.96 -21.35
N GLY A 558 20.19 -20.47 -21.77
CA GLY A 558 19.86 -21.90 -21.70
C GLY A 558 20.48 -22.71 -22.82
N GLU A 559 20.53 -24.03 -22.62
CA GLU A 559 20.75 -25.00 -23.71
C GLU A 559 19.70 -24.77 -24.80
N GLN A 560 20.06 -24.87 -26.08
CA GLN A 560 19.11 -24.68 -27.17
C GLN A 560 18.26 -25.94 -27.41
N TYR A 561 16.99 -25.73 -27.76
CA TYR A 561 16.08 -26.83 -28.09
C TYR A 561 16.35 -27.36 -29.51
N GLU A 562 16.63 -28.64 -29.63
CA GLU A 562 16.88 -29.35 -30.88
C GLU A 562 15.78 -30.40 -31.18
N GLY A 563 14.81 -30.58 -30.28
CA GLY A 563 13.71 -31.54 -30.47
C GLY A 563 14.12 -33.00 -30.31
N THR A 564 15.20 -33.28 -29.58
CA THR A 564 15.62 -34.65 -29.32
C THR A 564 14.65 -35.37 -28.37
N ASP A 565 14.60 -36.70 -28.46
CA ASP A 565 13.76 -37.52 -27.56
C ASP A 565 14.06 -37.26 -26.08
N GLU A 566 15.32 -37.01 -25.74
CA GLU A 566 15.74 -36.67 -24.38
C GLU A 566 15.15 -35.33 -23.93
N GLN A 567 15.25 -34.29 -24.77
CA GLN A 567 14.69 -32.98 -24.46
C GLN A 567 13.16 -33.05 -24.33
N ASN A 568 12.48 -33.73 -25.26
CA ASN A 568 11.02 -33.90 -25.22
C ASN A 568 10.57 -34.70 -23.98
N THR A 569 11.28 -35.77 -23.65
CA THR A 569 11.03 -36.56 -22.43
C THR A 569 11.19 -35.70 -21.18
N LYS A 570 12.21 -34.83 -21.13
CA LYS A 570 12.45 -33.93 -20.01
C LYS A 570 11.37 -32.86 -19.88
N LEU A 571 10.91 -32.27 -21.00
CA LEU A 571 9.79 -31.32 -21.02
C LEU A 571 8.52 -31.95 -20.45
N ARG A 572 8.13 -33.12 -20.97
CA ARG A 572 6.97 -33.87 -20.49
C ARG A 572 7.08 -34.22 -19.02
N LYS A 573 8.22 -34.76 -18.58
CA LYS A 573 8.45 -35.12 -17.17
C LYS A 573 8.38 -33.91 -16.25
N SER A 574 8.90 -32.75 -16.69
CA SER A 574 8.83 -31.50 -15.95
C SER A 574 7.38 -31.06 -15.77
N PHE A 575 6.59 -31.04 -16.85
CA PHE A 575 5.19 -30.66 -16.82
C PHE A 575 4.37 -31.61 -15.93
N GLU A 576 4.46 -32.92 -16.14
CA GLU A 576 3.71 -33.92 -15.36
C GLU A 576 4.03 -33.86 -13.87
N ARG A 577 5.28 -33.57 -13.48
CA ARG A 577 5.64 -33.33 -12.08
C ARG A 577 4.90 -32.14 -11.48
N LYS A 578 4.78 -31.03 -12.24
CA LYS A 578 4.12 -29.80 -11.77
C LYS A 578 2.61 -29.99 -11.64
N VAL A 579 1.99 -30.78 -12.52
CA VAL A 579 0.54 -31.00 -12.54
C VAL A 579 0.08 -32.29 -11.87
N GLN A 580 0.99 -33.05 -11.26
CA GLN A 580 0.70 -34.34 -10.62
C GLN A 580 -0.48 -34.25 -9.63
N PHE A 581 -0.50 -33.21 -8.78
CA PHE A 581 -1.60 -32.99 -7.83
C PHE A 581 -2.95 -32.86 -8.55
N MET A 582 -3.02 -32.07 -9.63
CA MET A 582 -4.25 -31.84 -10.36
C MET A 582 -4.80 -33.11 -11.00
N ARG A 583 -3.90 -33.96 -11.53
CA ARG A 583 -4.24 -35.27 -12.08
C ARG A 583 -4.80 -36.18 -11.00
N GLU A 584 -4.10 -36.30 -9.88
CA GLU A 584 -4.49 -37.18 -8.77
C GLU A 584 -5.81 -36.75 -8.13
N LYS A 585 -6.05 -35.44 -8.01
CA LYS A 585 -7.27 -34.88 -7.41
C LYS A 585 -8.40 -34.64 -8.39
N ASN A 586 -8.20 -34.92 -9.68
CA ASN A 586 -9.17 -34.69 -10.74
C ASN A 586 -9.73 -33.25 -10.72
N VAL A 587 -8.84 -32.26 -10.71
CA VAL A 587 -9.16 -30.82 -10.75
C VAL A 587 -8.57 -30.16 -12.00
N PRO A 588 -9.09 -29.01 -12.47
CA PRO A 588 -8.62 -28.42 -13.71
C PRO A 588 -7.19 -27.89 -13.59
N ILE A 589 -6.45 -28.02 -14.69
CA ILE A 589 -5.09 -27.49 -14.83
C ILE A 589 -5.16 -26.16 -15.57
N TRP A 590 -4.52 -25.15 -14.99
CA TRP A 590 -4.21 -23.87 -15.64
C TRP A 590 -2.69 -23.70 -15.70
N ASN A 591 -2.11 -23.61 -16.89
CA ASN A 591 -0.73 -23.16 -17.04
C ASN A 591 -0.72 -21.63 -17.15
N GLY A 592 -0.48 -20.95 -16.03
CA GLY A 592 -0.64 -19.50 -15.94
C GLY A 592 0.44 -18.69 -16.63
N GLU A 593 1.62 -19.29 -16.79
CA GLU A 593 2.79 -18.68 -17.43
C GLU A 593 3.69 -19.74 -18.06
N PHE A 594 4.05 -19.49 -19.32
CA PHE A 594 5.04 -20.23 -20.08
C PHE A 594 5.44 -19.39 -21.29
N GLY A 595 6.45 -19.83 -22.03
CA GLY A 595 6.85 -19.20 -23.29
C GLY A 595 8.36 -18.96 -23.39
N PRO A 596 8.93 -19.03 -24.60
CA PRO A 596 10.32 -18.66 -24.83
C PRO A 596 10.55 -17.14 -24.83
N VAL A 597 11.79 -16.71 -24.60
CA VAL A 597 12.28 -15.34 -24.84
C VAL A 597 12.89 -15.29 -26.23
N TYR A 598 12.51 -14.34 -27.08
CA TYR A 598 12.98 -14.21 -28.46
C TYR A 598 14.16 -13.23 -28.58
N GLN A 599 15.06 -13.50 -29.52
CA GLN A 599 16.15 -12.61 -29.92
C GLN A 599 15.67 -11.56 -30.92
N ASN A 600 16.39 -10.44 -30.99
CA ASN A 600 16.04 -9.34 -31.88
C ASN A 600 16.67 -9.57 -33.26
N GLU A 601 15.86 -10.04 -34.20
CA GLU A 601 16.29 -10.37 -35.56
C GLU A 601 16.84 -9.17 -36.34
N HIS A 602 16.37 -7.95 -36.07
CA HIS A 602 16.88 -6.74 -36.70
C HIS A 602 18.30 -6.39 -36.23
N LYS A 603 18.64 -6.72 -34.97
CA LYS A 603 19.94 -6.42 -34.37
C LYS A 603 20.95 -7.56 -34.55
N GLU A 604 20.49 -8.81 -34.46
CA GLU A 604 21.33 -10.01 -34.35
C GLU A 604 21.33 -10.86 -35.65
N GLY A 605 20.46 -10.57 -36.61
CA GLY A 605 20.47 -11.17 -37.95
C GLY A 605 20.17 -12.67 -37.97
N ASP A 606 20.85 -13.41 -38.86
CA ASP A 606 20.56 -14.82 -39.16
C ASP A 606 20.64 -15.75 -37.93
N GLU A 607 21.54 -15.48 -36.98
CA GLU A 607 21.66 -16.30 -35.77
C GLU A 607 20.45 -16.15 -34.84
N ALA A 608 19.86 -14.95 -34.78
CA ALA A 608 18.61 -14.73 -34.06
C ALA A 608 17.43 -15.45 -34.73
N ILE A 609 17.37 -15.45 -36.06
CA ILE A 609 16.34 -16.19 -36.81
C ILE A 609 16.43 -17.69 -36.51
N LYS A 610 17.64 -18.28 -36.54
CA LYS A 610 17.86 -19.69 -36.22
C LYS A 610 17.49 -20.02 -34.77
N THR A 611 17.89 -19.18 -33.83
CA THR A 611 17.60 -19.35 -32.40
C THR A 611 16.09 -19.23 -32.13
N ASN A 612 15.43 -18.25 -32.73
CA ASN A 612 13.99 -18.07 -32.61
C ASN A 612 13.21 -19.24 -33.24
N ALA A 613 13.66 -19.80 -34.36
CA ALA A 613 13.07 -21.01 -34.94
C ALA A 613 13.05 -22.19 -33.94
N LYS A 614 14.16 -22.42 -33.24
CA LYS A 614 14.24 -23.45 -32.19
C LYS A 614 13.29 -23.18 -31.02
N ARG A 615 13.16 -21.91 -30.63
CA ARG A 615 12.22 -21.47 -29.58
C ARG A 615 10.76 -21.62 -30.00
N PHE A 616 10.42 -21.38 -31.27
CA PHE A 616 9.10 -21.69 -31.82
C PHE A 616 8.81 -23.19 -31.81
N ASN A 617 9.79 -24.03 -32.15
CA ASN A 617 9.63 -25.48 -32.06
C ASN A 617 9.40 -25.95 -30.62
N LEU A 618 10.14 -25.37 -29.66
CA LEU A 618 9.93 -25.63 -28.23
C LEU A 618 8.50 -25.27 -27.80
N LEU A 619 8.01 -24.09 -28.19
CA LEU A 619 6.65 -23.65 -27.90
C LEU A 619 5.62 -24.63 -28.47
N GLN A 620 5.81 -25.08 -29.71
CA GLN A 620 4.91 -26.05 -30.34
C GLN A 620 4.87 -27.38 -29.61
N GLU A 621 6.02 -27.87 -29.13
CA GLU A 621 6.10 -29.10 -28.33
C GLU A 621 5.38 -28.94 -26.97
N GLN A 622 5.59 -27.82 -26.27
CA GLN A 622 4.86 -27.56 -25.02
C GLN A 622 3.35 -27.49 -25.24
N LEU A 623 2.89 -26.79 -26.28
CA LEU A 623 1.47 -26.75 -26.65
C LEU A 623 0.94 -28.13 -27.05
N ALA A 624 1.74 -28.97 -27.70
CA ALA A 624 1.35 -30.34 -28.02
C ALA A 624 1.10 -31.16 -26.75
N ILE A 625 1.99 -31.07 -25.75
CA ILE A 625 1.82 -31.71 -24.43
C ILE A 625 0.52 -31.22 -23.77
N TYR A 626 0.25 -29.91 -23.77
CA TYR A 626 -0.94 -29.33 -23.15
C TYR A 626 -2.23 -29.79 -23.81
N ARG A 627 -2.26 -29.90 -25.15
CA ARG A 627 -3.42 -30.35 -25.93
C ARG A 627 -3.84 -31.79 -25.67
N GLU A 628 -2.94 -32.66 -25.23
CA GLU A 628 -3.26 -34.08 -24.97
C GLU A 628 -4.33 -34.26 -23.90
N THR A 629 -4.49 -33.26 -23.03
CA THR A 629 -5.42 -33.32 -21.89
C THR A 629 -6.17 -32.01 -21.69
N ASP A 630 -6.29 -31.21 -22.76
CA ASP A 630 -7.06 -29.97 -22.80
C ASP A 630 -6.70 -28.98 -21.67
N VAL A 631 -5.40 -28.84 -21.40
CA VAL A 631 -4.87 -27.91 -20.39
C VAL A 631 -5.21 -26.48 -20.80
N ASN A 632 -5.77 -25.72 -19.87
CA ASN A 632 -6.01 -24.29 -20.02
C ASN A 632 -4.68 -23.54 -19.86
N TRP A 633 -4.46 -22.45 -20.60
CA TRP A 633 -3.17 -21.77 -20.56
C TRP A 633 -3.26 -20.26 -20.81
N SER A 634 -2.30 -19.54 -20.22
CA SER A 634 -1.99 -18.15 -20.50
C SER A 634 -0.49 -18.02 -20.80
N ILE A 635 -0.14 -17.64 -22.02
CA ILE A 635 1.26 -17.39 -22.38
C ILE A 635 1.74 -16.09 -21.74
N TRP A 636 2.99 -16.08 -21.31
CA TRP A 636 3.66 -14.87 -20.88
C TRP A 636 4.50 -14.33 -22.04
N LEU A 637 4.09 -13.28 -22.73
CA LEU A 637 2.99 -12.34 -22.42
C LEU A 637 2.42 -11.67 -23.68
N TYR A 638 1.42 -10.81 -23.51
CA TYR A 638 0.78 -10.11 -24.64
C TYR A 638 1.67 -9.04 -25.29
N LYS A 639 2.18 -8.06 -24.52
CA LYS A 639 2.88 -6.87 -25.04
C LYS A 639 4.14 -6.56 -24.23
N ASP A 640 5.23 -6.22 -24.91
CA ASP A 640 6.49 -5.81 -24.28
C ASP A 640 7.41 -4.98 -25.20
N VAL A 641 8.65 -4.74 -24.78
CA VAL A 641 9.70 -4.05 -25.56
C VAL A 641 10.49 -4.97 -26.51
N GLY A 642 10.01 -6.19 -26.80
CA GLY A 642 10.56 -7.07 -27.83
C GLY A 642 11.16 -8.39 -27.38
N TYR A 643 10.91 -8.85 -26.14
CA TYR A 643 11.45 -10.09 -25.60
C TYR A 643 10.53 -11.29 -25.81
N GLN A 644 9.37 -11.35 -25.17
CA GLN A 644 8.42 -12.47 -25.19
C GLN A 644 7.09 -12.13 -25.84
N GLY A 645 6.76 -10.84 -25.99
CA GLY A 645 5.44 -10.37 -26.39
C GLY A 645 4.91 -10.98 -27.69
N MET A 646 3.60 -11.29 -27.71
CA MET A 646 2.83 -11.54 -28.93
C MET A 646 2.87 -10.33 -29.88
N VAL A 647 2.78 -9.14 -29.29
CA VAL A 647 3.08 -7.87 -29.93
C VAL A 647 4.19 -7.18 -29.14
N TYR A 648 4.96 -6.32 -29.79
CA TYR A 648 6.01 -5.57 -29.12
C TYR A 648 6.10 -4.15 -29.65
N VAL A 649 6.56 -3.24 -28.80
CA VAL A 649 6.76 -1.83 -29.16
C VAL A 649 7.76 -1.75 -30.32
N ASP A 650 7.43 -0.99 -31.36
CA ASP A 650 8.31 -0.82 -32.52
C ASP A 650 9.70 -0.35 -32.05
N PRO A 651 10.80 -1.04 -32.43
CA PRO A 651 12.17 -0.63 -32.09
C PRO A 651 12.52 0.79 -32.52
N GLU A 652 11.84 1.32 -33.54
CA GLU A 652 12.01 2.68 -34.06
C GLU A 652 11.06 3.71 -33.42
N SER A 653 10.20 3.28 -32.50
CA SER A 653 9.30 4.18 -31.76
C SER A 653 10.07 5.19 -30.90
N PRO A 654 9.46 6.35 -30.59
CA PRO A 654 10.03 7.33 -29.67
C PRO A 654 10.46 6.71 -28.33
N TYR A 655 9.63 5.84 -27.74
CA TYR A 655 9.95 5.18 -26.47
C TYR A 655 11.18 4.30 -26.56
N MET A 656 11.25 3.41 -27.57
CA MET A 656 12.38 2.49 -27.72
C MET A 656 13.68 3.22 -28.04
N ARG A 657 13.63 4.26 -28.89
CA ARG A 657 14.82 5.09 -29.18
C ARG A 657 15.34 5.79 -27.94
N LEU A 658 14.45 6.31 -27.09
CA LEU A 658 14.84 6.96 -25.85
C LEU A 658 15.59 5.99 -24.93
N ILE A 659 15.01 4.81 -24.66
CA ILE A 659 15.54 3.89 -23.66
C ILE A 659 16.59 2.91 -24.20
N ALA A 660 16.82 2.84 -25.51
CA ALA A 660 17.75 1.90 -26.13
C ALA A 660 19.18 1.93 -25.52
N PRO A 661 19.79 3.10 -25.22
CA PRO A 661 21.09 3.14 -24.54
C PRO A 661 21.04 2.49 -23.14
N PHE A 662 19.95 2.69 -22.41
CA PHE A 662 19.74 2.08 -21.10
C PHE A 662 19.55 0.57 -21.22
N ILE A 663 18.74 0.08 -22.16
CA ILE A 663 18.58 -1.37 -22.42
C ILE A 663 19.94 -1.99 -22.76
N ALA A 664 20.74 -1.35 -23.61
CA ALA A 664 22.08 -1.87 -23.95
C ALA A 664 23.00 -1.94 -22.72
N LYS A 665 22.93 -0.95 -21.82
CA LYS A 665 23.64 -0.98 -20.54
C LYS A 665 23.12 -2.10 -19.64
N LYS A 666 21.79 -2.28 -19.55
CA LYS A 666 21.13 -3.34 -18.79
C LYS A 666 21.59 -4.73 -19.21
N GLN A 667 21.66 -4.98 -20.53
CA GLN A 667 22.19 -6.21 -21.10
C GLN A 667 23.66 -6.42 -20.77
N ARG A 668 24.50 -5.38 -20.99
CA ARG A 668 25.94 -5.45 -20.71
C ARG A 668 26.24 -5.76 -19.24
N LEU A 669 25.43 -5.24 -18.33
CA LEU A 669 25.60 -5.39 -16.89
C LEU A 669 24.84 -6.60 -16.31
N GLY A 670 23.95 -7.24 -17.10
CA GLY A 670 23.19 -8.41 -16.68
C GLY A 670 22.19 -8.13 -15.56
N LEU A 671 21.51 -6.97 -15.59
CA LEU A 671 20.64 -6.51 -14.49
C LEU A 671 19.25 -7.17 -14.47
N ASP A 672 18.94 -8.01 -15.44
CA ASP A 672 17.79 -8.91 -15.41
C ASP A 672 18.09 -10.17 -16.21
N PHE A 673 17.42 -11.27 -15.86
CA PHE A 673 17.67 -12.59 -16.45
C PHE A 673 17.03 -12.78 -17.83
N TRP A 674 15.96 -12.04 -18.13
CA TRP A 674 15.20 -12.17 -19.38
C TRP A 674 15.94 -11.55 -20.55
N GLY A 675 16.59 -10.40 -20.35
CA GLY A 675 17.25 -9.66 -21.43
C GLY A 675 18.74 -9.97 -21.62
N VAL A 676 19.38 -10.67 -20.68
CA VAL A 676 20.84 -10.93 -20.72
C VAL A 676 21.19 -12.13 -21.59
N VAL A 677 21.83 -11.88 -22.74
CA VAL A 677 22.28 -12.92 -23.69
C VAL A 677 23.72 -13.37 -23.46
N ASN A 678 24.53 -12.59 -22.74
CA ASN A 678 25.93 -12.91 -22.42
C ASN A 678 26.35 -12.19 -21.11
N LYS A 679 27.10 -12.88 -20.24
CA LYS A 679 27.64 -12.34 -18.97
C LYS A 679 29.16 -12.16 -18.94
N ASP A 680 29.89 -12.48 -20.01
CA ASP A 680 31.36 -12.41 -20.10
C ASP A 680 31.90 -11.03 -19.76
N GLY A 681 31.19 -9.97 -20.18
CA GLY A 681 31.57 -8.58 -19.94
C GLY A 681 31.64 -8.20 -18.46
N VAL A 682 30.96 -8.93 -17.58
CA VAL A 682 30.97 -8.71 -16.12
C VAL A 682 31.59 -9.87 -15.34
N LYS A 683 31.99 -10.95 -16.03
CA LYS A 683 32.53 -12.16 -15.42
C LYS A 683 33.75 -11.87 -14.53
N HIS A 684 34.66 -11.02 -15.00
CA HIS A 684 35.85 -10.60 -14.26
C HIS A 684 35.56 -9.91 -12.91
N LEU A 685 34.36 -9.34 -12.72
CA LEU A 685 33.93 -8.74 -11.46
C LEU A 685 33.24 -9.77 -10.55
N TYR A 686 32.27 -10.51 -11.10
CA TYR A 686 31.40 -11.36 -10.29
C TYR A 686 31.99 -12.74 -10.00
N GLU A 687 32.75 -13.34 -10.91
CA GLU A 687 33.27 -14.70 -10.72
C GLU A 687 34.25 -14.78 -9.54
N PRO A 688 35.26 -13.89 -9.40
CA PRO A 688 36.13 -13.91 -8.22
C PRO A 688 35.37 -13.62 -6.92
N PHE A 689 34.37 -12.72 -6.96
CA PHE A 689 33.54 -12.39 -5.81
C PHE A 689 32.72 -13.60 -5.32
N ILE A 690 32.01 -14.26 -6.23
CA ILE A 690 31.21 -15.44 -5.91
C ILE A 690 32.10 -16.60 -5.45
N GLN A 691 33.26 -16.78 -6.07
CA GLN A 691 34.20 -17.82 -5.67
C GLN A 691 34.75 -17.58 -4.26
N GLY A 692 35.14 -16.34 -3.93
CA GLY A 692 35.56 -15.97 -2.59
C GLY A 692 34.46 -16.23 -1.55
N LEU A 693 33.20 -15.88 -1.85
CA LEU A 693 32.07 -16.19 -0.96
C LEU A 693 31.88 -17.70 -0.74
N LYS A 694 32.06 -18.51 -1.79
CA LYS A 694 31.97 -19.97 -1.66
C LYS A 694 33.05 -20.54 -0.77
N GLU A 695 34.26 -20.02 -0.82
CA GLU A 695 35.40 -20.47 0.00
C GLU A 695 35.14 -20.22 1.49
N GLU A 696 34.50 -19.11 1.84
CA GLU A 696 34.14 -18.75 3.22
C GLU A 696 32.89 -19.48 3.75
N VAL A 697 32.01 -19.97 2.87
CA VAL A 697 30.80 -20.71 3.26
C VAL A 697 31.04 -22.21 3.22
N LEU A 698 30.83 -22.88 4.36
CA LEU A 698 30.92 -24.34 4.47
C LEU A 698 30.09 -25.04 3.39
N GLU A 699 30.71 -25.99 2.69
CA GLU A 699 30.13 -26.69 1.53
C GLU A 699 28.73 -27.24 1.80
N LYS A 700 28.53 -27.91 2.93
CA LYS A 700 27.23 -28.47 3.35
C LYS A 700 26.10 -27.44 3.49
N TYR A 701 26.41 -26.15 3.58
CA TYR A 701 25.44 -25.07 3.74
C TYR A 701 25.19 -24.26 2.47
N ARG A 702 25.98 -24.45 1.40
CA ARG A 702 25.84 -23.68 0.15
C ARG A 702 24.47 -23.85 -0.51
N ASP A 703 23.85 -25.01 -0.36
CA ASP A 703 22.52 -25.31 -0.92
C ASP A 703 21.40 -25.28 0.13
N THR A 704 21.59 -24.61 1.28
CA THR A 704 20.56 -24.57 2.35
C THR A 704 19.47 -23.53 2.15
N LYS A 705 19.75 -22.45 1.42
CA LYS A 705 18.76 -21.39 1.16
C LYS A 705 17.58 -21.94 0.34
N TYR A 706 16.38 -21.41 0.61
CA TYR A 706 15.17 -21.61 -0.19
C TYR A 706 14.96 -20.35 -1.05
N PRO A 707 14.44 -20.46 -2.29
CA PRO A 707 13.96 -21.67 -2.96
C PRO A 707 15.08 -22.58 -3.47
N LYS A 708 14.80 -23.90 -3.57
CA LYS A 708 15.79 -24.93 -3.96
C LYS A 708 16.11 -24.99 -5.45
N ILE A 709 15.34 -24.28 -6.27
CA ILE A 709 15.56 -24.16 -7.71
C ILE A 709 16.70 -23.19 -8.06
N TRP A 710 17.21 -22.42 -7.09
CA TRP A 710 18.29 -21.46 -7.31
C TRP A 710 19.60 -22.00 -6.72
N THR A 711 20.65 -21.96 -7.53
CA THR A 711 22.01 -22.27 -7.09
C THR A 711 22.54 -21.18 -6.16
N PHE A 712 23.63 -21.46 -5.45
CA PHE A 712 24.32 -20.48 -4.61
C PHE A 712 24.60 -19.17 -5.37
N GLU A 713 25.14 -19.25 -6.57
CA GLU A 713 25.45 -18.09 -7.41
C GLU A 713 24.18 -17.33 -7.80
N ARG A 714 23.12 -18.05 -8.18
CA ARG A 714 21.85 -17.43 -8.57
C ARG A 714 21.26 -16.62 -7.42
N GLN A 715 21.36 -17.10 -6.19
CA GLN A 715 20.89 -16.39 -5.00
C GLN A 715 21.57 -15.01 -4.86
N PHE A 716 22.89 -14.94 -5.08
CA PHE A 716 23.63 -13.68 -4.99
C PHE A 716 23.44 -12.80 -6.22
N GLU A 717 23.43 -13.37 -7.43
CA GLU A 717 23.22 -12.62 -8.66
C GLU A 717 21.89 -11.86 -8.63
N ARG A 718 20.80 -12.52 -8.21
CA ARG A 718 19.47 -11.90 -8.14
C ARG A 718 19.46 -10.71 -7.19
N VAL A 719 20.01 -10.88 -5.99
CA VAL A 719 19.98 -9.83 -4.96
C VAL A 719 20.92 -8.68 -5.31
N ILE A 720 22.17 -8.97 -5.68
CA ILE A 720 23.20 -7.95 -5.85
C ILE A 720 23.07 -7.26 -7.21
N ARG A 721 22.94 -8.04 -8.29
CA ARG A 721 22.99 -7.51 -9.66
C ARG A 721 21.62 -7.14 -10.18
N GLU A 722 20.59 -7.95 -9.90
CA GLU A 722 19.26 -7.74 -10.49
C GLU A 722 18.36 -6.84 -9.63
N CYS A 723 18.57 -6.81 -8.32
CA CYS A 723 17.83 -5.93 -7.39
C CYS A 723 18.69 -4.73 -6.95
N LEU A 724 19.71 -4.93 -6.11
CA LEU A 724 20.46 -3.84 -5.48
C LEU A 724 21.11 -2.90 -6.49
N MET A 725 21.83 -3.43 -7.48
CA MET A 725 22.45 -2.60 -8.51
C MET A 725 21.41 -1.86 -9.36
N SER A 726 20.23 -2.44 -9.56
CA SER A 726 19.12 -1.81 -10.26
C SER A 726 18.59 -0.58 -9.54
N GLU A 727 18.64 -0.54 -8.20
CA GLU A 727 18.27 0.64 -7.40
C GLU A 727 19.15 1.86 -7.73
N TYR A 728 20.42 1.63 -8.08
CA TYR A 728 21.34 2.71 -8.46
C TYR A 728 21.16 3.10 -9.92
N VAL A 729 21.09 2.12 -10.82
CA VAL A 729 21.05 2.41 -12.25
C VAL A 729 19.67 2.88 -12.72
N GLY A 730 18.59 2.58 -11.98
CA GLY A 730 17.23 3.01 -12.33
C GLY A 730 17.09 4.53 -12.41
N TRP A 731 17.88 5.27 -11.63
CA TRP A 731 18.02 6.72 -11.74
C TRP A 731 18.46 7.18 -13.13
N GLU A 732 19.39 6.47 -13.76
CA GLU A 732 19.89 6.83 -15.09
C GLU A 732 18.82 6.67 -16.17
N LEU A 733 17.90 5.71 -16.02
CA LEU A 733 16.72 5.62 -16.88
C LEU A 733 15.81 6.82 -16.64
N ALA A 734 15.54 7.15 -15.38
CA ALA A 734 14.67 8.27 -15.04
C ALA A 734 15.20 9.60 -15.58
N GLU A 735 16.52 9.82 -15.54
CA GLU A 735 17.20 10.99 -16.14
C GLU A 735 16.89 11.18 -17.62
N LEU A 736 16.63 10.10 -18.38
CA LEU A 736 16.27 10.21 -19.80
C LEU A 736 14.96 10.96 -20.01
N PHE A 737 14.11 11.05 -18.98
CA PHE A 737 12.82 11.72 -19.04
C PHE A 737 12.81 13.11 -18.39
N ARG A 738 13.97 13.59 -17.92
CA ARG A 738 14.10 14.89 -17.28
C ARG A 738 13.61 16.01 -18.22
N ASP A 739 12.90 16.98 -17.65
CA ASP A 739 12.42 18.19 -18.31
C ASP A 739 11.45 17.99 -19.50
N MET A 740 11.04 16.75 -19.81
CA MET A 740 10.06 16.47 -20.87
C MET A 740 8.71 17.13 -20.59
N SER A 741 8.09 17.65 -21.64
CA SER A 741 6.72 18.15 -21.66
C SER A 741 5.69 17.03 -21.57
N LYS A 742 4.43 17.35 -21.22
CA LYS A 742 3.36 16.34 -21.21
C LYS A 742 3.09 15.79 -22.62
N GLU A 743 3.29 16.62 -23.64
CA GLU A 743 3.16 16.24 -25.05
C GLU A 743 4.21 15.19 -25.45
N GLU A 744 5.47 15.38 -25.06
CA GLU A 744 6.54 14.39 -25.28
C GLU A 744 6.27 13.10 -24.51
N LEU A 745 5.82 13.20 -23.24
CA LEU A 745 5.47 12.04 -22.43
C LEU A 745 4.29 11.25 -23.01
N GLU A 746 3.28 11.92 -23.56
CA GLU A 746 2.18 11.28 -24.28
C GLU A 746 2.68 10.57 -25.56
N GLU A 747 3.58 11.20 -26.31
CA GLU A 747 4.17 10.59 -27.50
C GLU A 747 4.91 9.29 -27.13
N LEU A 748 5.72 9.32 -26.06
CA LEU A 748 6.41 8.16 -25.53
C LEU A 748 5.42 7.07 -25.10
N ALA A 749 4.43 7.40 -24.25
CA ALA A 749 3.42 6.45 -23.78
C ALA A 749 2.61 5.83 -24.93
N SER A 750 2.24 6.63 -25.94
CA SER A 750 1.48 6.17 -27.11
C SER A 750 2.26 5.19 -28.00
N SER A 751 3.57 5.02 -27.79
CA SER A 751 4.34 3.97 -28.47
C SER A 751 3.81 2.57 -28.16
N PHE A 752 3.11 2.40 -27.03
CA PHE A 752 2.48 1.14 -26.63
C PHE A 752 1.09 0.91 -27.25
N SER A 753 0.51 1.88 -27.97
CA SER A 753 -0.77 1.67 -28.66
C SER A 753 -0.63 0.55 -29.69
N PHE A 754 -1.66 -0.30 -29.82
CA PHE A 754 -1.64 -1.46 -30.71
C PHE A 754 -1.20 -1.13 -32.15
N GLU A 755 -1.68 -0.01 -32.68
CA GLU A 755 -1.43 0.45 -34.05
C GLU A 755 0.03 0.83 -34.31
N LYS A 756 0.80 1.10 -33.25
CA LYS A 756 2.23 1.42 -33.29
C LYS A 756 3.12 0.26 -32.87
N CYS A 757 2.53 -0.88 -32.50
CA CYS A 757 3.26 -2.07 -32.13
C CYS A 757 3.45 -3.00 -33.34
N VAL A 758 4.52 -3.79 -33.29
CA VAL A 758 4.83 -4.84 -34.26
C VAL A 758 4.29 -6.17 -33.75
N LYS A 759 3.75 -6.98 -34.66
CA LYS A 759 3.23 -8.32 -34.35
C LYS A 759 4.33 -9.35 -34.52
N ARG A 760 4.42 -10.32 -33.62
CA ARG A 760 5.29 -11.49 -33.78
C ARG A 760 4.54 -12.59 -34.53
N ASP A 761 4.44 -12.43 -35.85
CA ASP A 761 3.56 -13.24 -36.70
C ASP A 761 3.71 -14.76 -36.51
N THR A 762 4.95 -15.27 -36.39
CA THR A 762 5.18 -16.71 -36.16
C THR A 762 4.62 -17.19 -34.82
N LEU A 763 4.85 -16.43 -33.74
CA LEU A 763 4.31 -16.74 -32.41
C LEU A 763 2.78 -16.74 -32.46
N VAL A 764 2.22 -15.64 -32.98
CA VAL A 764 0.78 -15.44 -33.10
C VAL A 764 0.14 -16.56 -33.93
N GLY A 765 0.75 -16.96 -35.04
CA GLY A 765 0.27 -18.04 -35.89
C GLY A 765 0.21 -19.38 -35.16
N ILE A 766 1.23 -19.70 -34.35
CA ILE A 766 1.27 -20.93 -33.54
C ILE A 766 0.15 -20.93 -32.49
N LEU A 767 -0.04 -19.83 -31.76
CA LEU A 767 -1.05 -19.71 -30.72
C LEU A 767 -2.47 -19.72 -31.31
N SER A 768 -2.66 -19.01 -32.42
CA SER A 768 -3.94 -18.98 -33.13
C SER A 768 -4.32 -20.37 -33.63
N HIS A 769 -3.38 -21.08 -34.25
CA HIS A 769 -3.60 -22.47 -34.68
C HIS A 769 -3.98 -23.40 -33.53
N ASP A 770 -3.26 -23.32 -32.41
CA ASP A 770 -3.57 -24.10 -31.21
C ASP A 770 -4.97 -23.80 -30.66
N SER A 771 -5.37 -22.52 -30.66
CA SER A 771 -6.70 -22.10 -30.21
C SER A 771 -7.82 -22.66 -31.08
N MET A 772 -7.65 -22.63 -32.42
CA MET A 772 -8.64 -23.14 -33.37
C MET A 772 -8.83 -24.66 -33.27
N ILE A 773 -7.77 -25.42 -33.00
CA ILE A 773 -7.87 -26.87 -32.77
C ILE A 773 -8.77 -27.15 -31.56
N SER A 774 -8.63 -26.41 -30.47
CA SER A 774 -9.48 -26.59 -29.29
C SER A 774 -10.89 -26.08 -29.48
N ALA A 775 -11.10 -24.99 -30.23
CA ALA A 775 -12.43 -24.51 -30.56
C ALA A 775 -13.22 -25.54 -31.38
N GLY A 776 -12.56 -26.34 -32.24
CA GLY A 776 -13.21 -27.46 -32.94
C GLY A 776 -13.61 -28.65 -32.05
N LYS A 777 -13.14 -28.69 -30.80
CA LYS A 777 -13.52 -29.69 -29.79
C LYS A 777 -14.66 -29.21 -28.85
N GLN A 778 -14.88 -27.89 -28.77
CA GLN A 778 -15.91 -27.24 -27.96
C GLN A 778 -17.22 -27.14 -28.75
#